data_AF-A0A1Y2RFR7-F1
#
_entry.id   AF-A0A1Y2RFR7-F1
#
_cell.length_a   1.000
_cell.length_b   1.000
_cell.length_c   1.000
_cell.angle_alpha   90.00
_cell.angle_beta   90.00
_cell.angle_gamma   90.00
#
_symmetry.space_group_name_H-M   'P 1'
#
loop_
_entity.id
_entity.type
_entity.pdbx_description
1 polymer ?
#
loop_
_entity_poly.entity_id
_entity_poly.type
_entity_poly.pdbx_seq_one_letter_code
_entity_poly.pdbx_strand_id
1 'polypeptide(L)'
;MKKIININLSGRVIPIEDSAYEKLQSYIESLRRYFANEDGRDEIINDIESRIAELMSDKVRKGTTAIADADVEEIISSMGRVEDFEAADKETATAESAQFSQASSSSQQSNTTNTNAGTEPKKERGRLYRDTSDKFIGGVCSGIAAYMNVDPAIVRILFAIITFGGFGLGFLAYLILWVVLPPKDLEGFSGKRLYRNPDDKVIGGVAGGLAAYFGKKATNIRLIFAAPIIFSILMGILNTDNWHNDFIVVPNIVFGSLTGTFFLIYVVLWMVLPEAHSTYEKMEMRGEKVDVNRIRQNVKETTAGFKERAKEWGEEVKESAQNFGERAKEFANTRGKTFAADVNETVTRGGRGLGHVIGVLFKAFFLFIAGTIAFSLFVALIALLFGGIAWWPVNNFLWTSKWQQIYAWGTLIFFLIVPLIGFIIWVFRRITRTKSRNNYLGWTFGALWTVGWVAAILLASSVTKDFREYEHTDTPISITQPTQGKMIVAVSAQELEYTGRFGWMNDGGSTGWDLSSDTLKLSTVEFDVKASADSFYHVTMKKYSFGRSETEALGRAEKIYYTVTSRDSVLDLGNGYIVDKESKFRGQHVEIEIQIPIGKKIRFDESVNDKLNPVNVRVERSRRRNRVVGFDIDSDYRSHRYRSGVDYIMDINGRLKDENGTEVKDAVVPDSNYRYPGNNTAPSNNPENDIQKRIDIEKRKKEESEKIIRDLEEAKKKSQTSIKKTIKKVNTEEKAFASGPLPASSLVQWF
;
A
#
# COMPACT_ATOMS: atom_id res chain seq x y z
N MET A 1 35.01 60.95 45.96
CA MET A 1 34.86 60.05 44.80
C MET A 1 34.49 58.69 45.34
N LYS A 2 33.40 58.10 44.86
CA LYS A 2 33.01 56.75 45.28
C LYS A 2 33.94 55.73 44.62
N LYS A 3 34.27 54.68 45.35
CA LYS A 3 35.15 53.62 44.86
C LYS A 3 34.40 52.83 43.78
N ILE A 4 35.01 52.65 42.60
CA ILE A 4 34.46 51.83 41.52
C ILE A 4 35.11 50.46 41.61
N ILE A 5 34.29 49.42 41.61
CA ILE A 5 34.70 48.02 41.60
C ILE A 5 34.15 47.33 40.35
N ASN A 6 34.82 46.29 39.89
CA ASN A 6 34.33 45.45 38.80
C ASN A 6 33.73 44.20 39.40
N ILE A 7 32.45 43.96 39.11
CA ILE A 7 31.74 42.76 39.53
C ILE A 7 31.52 41.84 38.34
N ASN A 8 31.40 40.54 38.60
CA ASN A 8 30.96 39.57 37.60
C ASN A 8 29.52 39.16 37.93
N LEU A 9 28.58 39.51 37.06
CA LEU A 9 27.17 39.15 37.20
C LEU A 9 26.73 38.39 35.94
N SER A 10 26.30 37.14 36.11
CA SER A 10 25.90 36.22 35.02
C SER A 10 26.91 36.16 33.85
N GLY A 11 28.21 36.16 34.17
CA GLY A 11 29.30 36.06 33.19
C GLY A 11 29.72 37.38 32.53
N ARG A 12 29.20 38.53 32.97
CA ARG A 12 29.53 39.86 32.44
C ARG A 12 30.29 40.69 33.48
N VAL A 13 31.38 41.32 33.05
CA VAL A 13 32.17 42.24 33.89
C VAL A 13 31.56 43.63 33.81
N ILE A 14 31.05 44.13 34.93
CA ILE A 14 30.33 45.41 35.01
C ILE A 14 31.03 46.32 36.03
N PRO A 15 31.46 47.54 35.64
CA PRO A 15 31.96 48.53 36.59
C PRO A 15 30.79 49.15 37.37
N ILE A 16 30.85 49.09 38.70
CA ILE A 16 29.80 49.56 39.62
C ILE A 16 30.42 50.33 40.79
N GLU A 17 29.73 51.35 41.29
CA GLU A 17 30.10 52.02 42.54
C GLU A 17 29.91 51.09 43.74
N ASP A 18 30.81 51.16 44.72
CA ASP A 18 30.78 50.33 45.95
C ASP A 18 29.41 50.42 46.67
N SER A 19 28.84 51.63 46.78
CA SER A 19 27.52 51.85 47.37
C SER A 19 26.36 51.27 46.55
N ALA A 20 26.51 51.24 45.22
CA ALA A 20 25.51 50.71 44.31
C ALA A 20 25.53 49.17 44.32
N TYR A 21 26.72 48.59 44.51
CA TYR A 21 26.88 47.15 44.70
C TYR A 21 26.22 46.64 45.98
N GLU A 22 26.37 47.36 47.10
CA GLU A 22 25.69 47.01 48.35
C GLU A 22 24.16 47.01 48.20
N LYS A 23 23.60 48.02 47.51
CA LYS A 23 22.16 48.09 47.21
C LYS A 23 21.70 46.93 46.33
N LEU A 24 22.46 46.61 45.29
CA LEU A 24 22.18 45.48 44.41
C LEU A 24 22.19 44.15 45.18
N GLN A 25 23.19 43.94 46.03
CA GLN A 25 23.33 42.73 46.83
C GLN A 25 22.19 42.57 47.84
N SER A 26 21.78 43.67 48.49
CA SER A 26 20.61 43.68 49.36
C SER A 26 19.33 43.32 48.61
N TYR A 27 19.17 43.79 47.37
CA TYR A 27 18.01 43.48 46.54
C TYR A 27 18.00 42.01 46.10
N ILE A 28 19.11 41.47 45.62
CA ILE A 28 19.23 40.05 45.25
C ILE A 28 18.97 39.14 46.47
N GLU A 29 19.50 39.49 47.63
CA GLU A 29 19.26 38.75 48.87
C GLU A 29 17.78 38.79 49.30
N SER A 30 17.08 39.91 49.09
CA SER A 30 15.64 40.00 49.34
C SER A 30 14.82 39.07 48.44
N LEU A 31 15.21 38.94 47.17
CA LEU A 31 14.60 38.02 46.22
C LEU A 31 14.89 36.55 46.59
N ARG A 32 16.12 36.24 46.98
CA ARG A 32 16.50 34.88 47.44
C ARG A 32 15.70 34.43 48.65
N ARG A 33 15.42 35.33 49.59
CA ARG A 33 14.57 35.04 50.76
C ARG A 33 13.11 34.84 50.37
N TYR A 34 12.60 35.66 49.45
CA TYR A 34 11.23 35.53 48.96
C TYR A 34 11.00 34.18 48.25
N PHE A 35 11.91 33.79 47.37
CA PHE A 35 11.84 32.54 46.61
C PHE A 35 12.42 31.32 47.35
N ALA A 36 12.74 31.43 48.65
CA ALA A 36 13.43 30.37 49.40
C ALA A 36 12.65 29.04 49.45
N ASN A 37 11.32 29.13 49.38
CA ASN A 37 10.39 27.99 49.47
C ASN A 37 9.76 27.61 48.12
N GLU A 38 10.16 28.23 47.00
CA GLU A 38 9.65 27.89 45.65
C GLU A 38 10.50 26.79 44.98
N ASP A 39 9.83 25.81 44.35
CA ASP A 39 10.49 24.79 43.54
C ASP A 39 11.12 25.44 42.29
N GLY A 40 12.44 25.36 42.14
CA GLY A 40 13.20 26.01 41.05
C GLY A 40 13.86 27.35 41.44
N ARG A 41 13.97 27.68 42.73
CA ARG A 41 14.54 28.93 43.24
C ARG A 41 15.87 29.35 42.58
N ASP A 42 16.79 28.41 42.38
CA ASP A 42 18.14 28.73 41.90
C ASP A 42 18.09 29.13 40.42
N GLU A 43 17.13 28.60 39.65
CA GLU A 43 16.88 28.98 38.24
C GLU A 43 16.22 30.36 38.15
N ILE A 44 15.22 30.62 39.00
CA ILE A 44 14.51 31.91 39.06
C ILE A 44 15.49 33.05 39.40
N ILE A 45 16.35 32.83 40.39
CA ILE A 45 17.35 33.81 40.80
C ILE A 45 18.37 34.05 39.70
N ASN A 46 18.84 32.99 39.03
CA ASN A 46 19.78 33.12 37.92
C ASN A 46 19.21 33.91 36.72
N ASP A 47 17.93 33.71 36.39
CA ASP A 47 17.25 34.46 35.32
C ASP A 47 17.08 35.94 35.67
N ILE A 48 16.72 36.24 36.92
CA ILE A 48 16.61 37.61 37.42
C ILE A 48 17.98 38.29 37.42
N GLU A 49 19.03 37.62 37.92
CA GLU A 49 20.41 38.12 37.89
C GLU A 49 20.89 38.36 36.45
N SER A 50 20.55 37.49 35.50
CA SER A 50 20.85 37.65 34.07
C SER A 50 20.17 38.89 33.47
N ARG A 51 18.90 39.12 33.78
CA ARG A 51 18.17 40.31 33.30
C ARG A 51 18.73 41.60 33.90
N ILE A 52 19.11 41.59 35.17
CA ILE A 52 19.77 42.73 35.82
C ILE A 52 21.12 43.02 35.13
N ALA A 53 21.91 41.98 34.85
CA ALA A 53 23.18 42.13 34.13
C ALA A 53 22.99 42.71 32.72
N GLU A 54 21.92 42.35 32.02
CA GLU A 54 21.55 42.89 30.72
C GLU A 54 21.22 44.40 30.81
N LEU A 55 20.37 44.80 31.76
CA LEU A 55 19.99 46.20 31.96
C LEU A 55 21.18 47.08 32.36
N MET A 56 22.06 46.58 33.22
CA MET A 56 23.31 47.27 33.59
C MET A 56 24.26 47.40 32.38
N SER A 57 24.40 46.34 31.58
CA SER A 57 25.22 46.38 30.35
C SER A 57 24.71 47.43 29.36
N ASP A 58 23.40 47.56 29.22
CA ASP A 58 22.77 48.54 28.33
C ASP A 58 22.98 49.99 28.79
N LYS A 59 23.01 50.24 30.10
CA LYS A 59 23.36 51.56 30.68
C LYS A 59 24.82 51.92 30.41
N VAL A 60 25.75 50.99 30.63
CA VAL A 60 27.17 51.18 30.30
C VAL A 60 27.36 51.42 28.79
N ARG A 61 26.64 50.69 27.93
CA ARG A 61 26.68 50.87 26.46
C ARG A 61 26.17 52.24 26.00
N LYS A 62 25.25 52.85 26.75
CA LYS A 62 24.70 54.19 26.47
C LYS A 62 25.59 55.35 26.93
N GLY A 63 26.79 55.05 27.44
CA GLY A 63 27.84 56.05 27.72
C GLY A 63 28.11 56.30 29.20
N THR A 64 27.51 55.54 30.12
CA THR A 64 27.77 55.66 31.56
C THR A 64 29.10 54.98 31.92
N THR A 65 29.98 55.66 32.66
CA THR A 65 31.33 55.17 33.01
C THR A 65 31.34 54.08 34.09
N ALA A 66 30.38 54.09 35.02
CA ALA A 66 30.13 53.05 36.01
C ALA A 66 28.67 53.12 36.47
N ILE A 67 28.11 51.99 36.89
CA ILE A 67 26.75 51.91 37.44
C ILE A 67 26.71 52.60 38.81
N ALA A 68 25.89 53.65 38.93
CA ALA A 68 25.71 54.41 40.16
C ALA A 68 24.42 54.02 40.90
N ASP A 69 24.24 54.53 42.12
CA ASP A 69 23.07 54.21 42.95
C ASP A 69 21.72 54.49 42.24
N ALA A 70 21.64 55.56 41.46
CA ALA A 70 20.43 55.95 40.73
C ALA A 70 20.08 54.96 39.62
N ASP A 71 21.09 54.38 38.95
CA ASP A 71 20.89 53.37 37.91
C ASP A 71 20.38 52.06 38.52
N VAL A 72 20.91 51.65 39.68
CA VAL A 72 20.42 50.46 40.40
C VAL A 72 18.98 50.64 40.84
N GLU A 73 18.61 51.83 41.29
CA GLU A 73 17.26 52.14 41.76
C GLU A 73 16.23 52.16 40.61
N GLU A 74 16.61 52.66 39.43
CA GLU A 74 15.81 52.57 38.20
C GLU A 74 15.64 51.10 37.74
N ILE A 75 16.70 50.30 37.82
CA ILE A 75 16.65 48.86 37.50
C ILE A 75 15.73 48.12 38.47
N ILE A 76 15.84 48.38 39.78
CA ILE A 76 14.94 47.80 40.80
C ILE A 76 13.50 48.20 40.53
N SER A 77 13.24 49.47 40.16
CA SER A 77 11.89 49.92 39.81
C SER A 77 11.33 49.23 38.55
N SER A 78 12.18 48.88 37.58
CA SER A 78 11.76 48.14 36.38
C SER A 78 11.52 46.65 36.65
N MET A 79 12.19 46.08 37.65
CA MET A 79 12.10 44.66 38.01
C MET A 79 11.00 44.38 39.05
N GLY A 80 10.62 45.38 39.86
CA GLY A 80 9.64 45.27 40.94
C GLY A 80 10.29 45.00 42.30
N ARG A 81 9.71 45.52 43.39
CA ARG A 81 10.18 45.26 44.76
C ARG A 81 9.45 44.07 45.37
N VAL A 82 10.11 43.35 46.29
CA VAL A 82 9.52 42.20 47.02
C VAL A 82 8.16 42.55 47.63
N GLU A 83 8.01 43.76 48.14
CA GLU A 83 6.76 44.29 48.72
C GLU A 83 5.60 44.38 47.70
N ASP A 84 5.89 44.60 46.41
CA ASP A 84 4.89 44.68 45.34
C ASP A 84 4.34 43.28 44.97
N PHE A 85 5.13 42.22 45.20
CA PHE A 85 4.72 40.84 44.95
C PHE A 85 3.75 40.34 46.03
N GLU A 86 3.94 40.72 47.29
CA GLU A 86 3.01 40.36 48.39
C GLU A 86 1.64 41.06 48.26
N ALA A 87 1.58 42.25 47.68
CA ALA A 87 0.33 42.96 47.43
C ALA A 87 -0.51 42.29 46.32
N ALA A 88 0.15 41.81 45.25
CA ALA A 88 -0.50 41.11 44.15
C ALA A 88 -1.02 39.72 44.57
N ASP A 89 -0.31 39.00 45.43
CA ASP A 89 -0.76 37.69 45.93
C ASP A 89 -1.96 37.83 46.89
N LYS A 90 -2.07 38.93 47.65
CA LYS A 90 -3.25 39.23 48.49
C LYS A 90 -4.49 39.63 47.68
N GLU A 91 -4.34 40.38 46.59
CA GLU A 91 -5.48 40.70 45.71
C GLU A 91 -5.98 39.46 44.93
N THR A 92 -5.07 38.57 44.53
CA THR A 92 -5.43 37.34 43.80
C THR A 92 -6.12 36.31 44.70
N ALA A 93 -5.70 36.18 45.96
CA ALA A 93 -6.34 35.30 46.94
C ALA A 93 -7.76 35.76 47.34
N THR A 94 -8.05 37.06 47.27
CA THR A 94 -9.38 37.60 47.62
C THR A 94 -10.38 37.49 46.45
N ALA A 95 -9.88 37.45 45.21
CA ALA A 95 -10.69 37.32 43.99
C ALA A 95 -11.12 35.88 43.67
N GLU A 96 -10.37 34.87 44.12
CA GLU A 96 -10.68 33.45 43.84
C GLU A 96 -11.79 32.87 44.73
N SER A 97 -12.15 33.53 45.84
CA SER A 97 -13.25 33.11 46.73
C SER A 97 -14.65 33.64 46.36
N ALA A 98 -14.79 34.48 45.32
CA ALA A 98 -16.06 35.14 44.98
C ALA A 98 -16.66 34.75 43.62
N GLN A 99 -16.14 33.72 42.94
CA GLN A 99 -16.64 33.29 41.62
C GLN A 99 -16.99 31.80 41.56
N PHE A 100 -17.61 31.28 42.62
CA PHE A 100 -18.41 30.06 42.54
C PHE A 100 -19.84 30.34 43.00
N SER A 101 -20.52 31.26 42.32
CA SER A 101 -21.97 31.44 42.42
C SER A 101 -22.44 32.31 41.26
N GLN A 102 -23.47 31.84 40.56
CA GLN A 102 -24.39 32.65 39.76
C GLN A 102 -24.01 32.89 38.28
N ALA A 103 -24.13 31.82 37.50
CA ALA A 103 -24.73 31.93 36.18
C ALA A 103 -26.24 32.16 36.34
N SER A 104 -26.75 33.31 35.86
CA SER A 104 -28.02 33.49 35.12
C SER A 104 -28.53 34.91 35.28
N SER A 105 -28.47 35.70 34.20
CA SER A 105 -29.54 36.58 33.67
C SER A 105 -29.00 37.86 33.02
N SER A 106 -29.73 38.29 31.99
CA SER A 106 -29.75 39.62 31.35
C SER A 106 -28.72 39.95 30.26
N SER A 107 -29.17 39.70 29.02
CA SER A 107 -29.42 40.69 27.95
C SER A 107 -28.72 42.06 27.98
N GLN A 108 -28.16 42.41 26.81
CA GLN A 108 -28.16 43.72 26.15
C GLN A 108 -27.83 44.97 26.98
N GLN A 109 -26.61 45.49 26.82
CA GLN A 109 -26.43 46.89 26.42
C GLN A 109 -24.99 47.12 25.93
N SER A 110 -24.80 47.32 24.62
CA SER A 110 -23.57 47.89 24.08
C SER A 110 -23.86 49.33 23.71
N ASN A 111 -23.59 50.22 24.66
CA ASN A 111 -23.50 51.64 24.41
C ASN A 111 -22.12 51.94 23.80
N THR A 112 -22.18 52.71 22.73
CA THR A 112 -21.10 53.46 22.08
C THR A 112 -20.03 53.94 23.05
N THR A 113 -18.76 53.59 22.78
CA THR A 113 -17.65 54.45 23.19
C THR A 113 -16.58 54.43 22.11
N ASN A 114 -16.33 55.63 21.61
CA ASN A 114 -15.24 56.05 20.76
C ASN A 114 -13.93 55.33 21.11
N THR A 115 -13.31 54.72 20.11
CA THR A 115 -11.86 54.59 20.09
C THR A 115 -11.35 55.42 18.92
N ASN A 116 -10.70 56.52 19.29
CA ASN A 116 -9.90 57.33 18.40
C ASN A 116 -8.95 56.42 17.63
N ALA A 117 -9.13 56.41 16.31
CA ALA A 117 -8.13 55.89 15.40
C ALA A 117 -6.89 56.77 15.54
N GLY A 118 -5.95 56.32 16.36
CA GLY A 118 -4.56 56.75 16.28
C GLY A 118 -4.05 56.33 14.92
N THR A 119 -3.99 57.29 14.01
CA THR A 119 -3.32 57.19 12.72
C THR A 119 -1.91 56.67 12.97
N GLU A 120 -1.64 55.40 12.68
CA GLU A 120 -0.26 54.94 12.58
C GLU A 120 0.44 55.80 11.51
N PRO A 121 1.61 56.39 11.81
CA PRO A 121 2.31 57.21 10.85
C PRO A 121 2.66 56.33 9.65
N LYS A 122 2.02 56.61 8.52
CA LYS A 122 2.29 55.96 7.24
C LYS A 122 3.73 56.29 6.86
N LYS A 123 4.66 55.41 7.21
CA LYS A 123 6.10 55.52 6.93
C LYS A 123 6.24 55.88 5.44
N GLU A 124 6.80 57.06 5.15
CA GLU A 124 7.02 57.50 3.78
C GLU A 124 7.82 56.42 3.04
N ARG A 125 7.45 56.12 1.78
CA ARG A 125 8.14 55.12 0.95
C ARG A 125 9.56 55.60 0.65
N GLY A 126 10.47 55.36 1.59
CA GLY A 126 11.89 55.64 1.47
C GLY A 126 12.55 54.75 0.41
N ARG A 127 13.76 55.12 0.00
CA ARG A 127 14.57 54.31 -0.93
C ARG A 127 14.79 52.90 -0.38
N LEU A 128 14.91 51.91 -1.27
CA LEU A 128 15.23 50.52 -0.89
C LEU A 128 16.69 50.43 -0.43
N TYR A 129 16.92 49.85 0.75
CA TYR A 129 18.24 49.58 1.31
C TYR A 129 18.36 48.09 1.62
N ARG A 130 19.58 47.56 1.75
CA ARG A 130 19.79 46.24 2.36
C ARG A 130 19.99 46.42 3.86
N ASP A 131 19.27 45.63 4.65
CA ASP A 131 19.30 45.73 6.11
C ASP A 131 20.53 45.02 6.69
N THR A 132 21.32 45.74 7.48
CA THR A 132 22.52 45.20 8.14
C THR A 132 22.24 44.58 9.50
N SER A 133 21.08 44.85 10.10
CA SER A 133 20.69 44.39 11.43
C SER A 133 20.10 42.96 11.42
N ASP A 134 19.19 42.64 10.50
CA ASP A 134 18.58 41.31 10.31
C ASP A 134 19.09 40.65 9.00
N LYS A 135 20.38 40.30 8.97
CA LYS A 135 21.05 39.68 7.81
C LYS A 135 21.27 38.18 8.00
N PHE A 136 20.84 37.40 7.00
CA PHE A 136 21.21 35.97 6.87
C PHE A 136 22.47 35.79 6.00
N ILE A 137 22.51 36.45 4.83
CA ILE A 137 23.68 36.53 3.94
C ILE A 137 24.04 38.00 3.71
N GLY A 138 23.26 38.69 2.87
CA GLY A 138 23.54 40.07 2.45
C GLY A 138 22.57 41.15 2.93
N GLY A 139 21.52 40.77 3.67
CA GLY A 139 20.48 41.72 4.13
C GLY A 139 19.44 42.13 3.09
N VAL A 140 19.50 41.57 1.87
CA VAL A 140 18.61 41.93 0.75
C VAL A 140 17.15 41.58 1.05
N CYS A 141 16.87 40.35 1.50
CA CYS A 141 15.50 39.93 1.81
C CYS A 141 14.90 40.74 2.97
N SER A 142 15.69 41.04 4.02
CA SER A 142 15.20 41.88 5.13
C SER A 142 14.97 43.33 4.67
N GLY A 143 15.84 43.87 3.81
CA GLY A 143 15.65 45.19 3.20
C GLY A 143 14.38 45.31 2.36
N ILE A 144 14.09 44.31 1.53
CA ILE A 144 12.85 44.24 0.74
C ILE A 144 11.63 44.08 1.66
N ALA A 145 11.75 43.25 2.69
CA ALA A 145 10.70 43.02 3.67
C ALA A 145 10.35 44.30 4.45
N ALA A 146 11.35 45.06 4.89
CA ALA A 146 11.18 46.35 5.54
C ALA A 146 10.55 47.40 4.61
N TYR A 147 10.94 47.41 3.33
CA TYR A 147 10.33 48.30 2.33
C TYR A 147 8.86 47.97 2.03
N MET A 148 8.51 46.67 2.04
CA MET A 148 7.14 46.19 1.78
C MET A 148 6.27 46.04 3.02
N ASN A 149 6.84 46.20 4.22
CA ASN A 149 6.22 45.91 5.51
C ASN A 149 5.63 44.48 5.59
N VAL A 150 6.45 43.49 5.20
CA VAL A 150 6.13 42.06 5.24
C VAL A 150 7.19 41.34 6.08
N ASP A 151 6.86 40.17 6.64
CA ASP A 151 7.82 39.31 7.35
C ASP A 151 9.03 38.95 6.45
N PRO A 152 10.28 39.18 6.90
CA PRO A 152 11.50 38.78 6.19
C PRO A 152 11.55 37.31 5.78
N ALA A 153 10.97 36.40 6.58
CA ALA A 153 10.91 34.98 6.26
C ALA A 153 10.13 34.69 4.97
N ILE A 154 9.04 35.41 4.72
CA ILE A 154 8.21 35.25 3.52
C ILE A 154 9.00 35.64 2.27
N VAL A 155 9.75 36.74 2.34
CA VAL A 155 10.60 37.21 1.23
C VAL A 155 11.72 36.21 0.94
N ARG A 156 12.31 35.61 1.99
CA ARG A 156 13.34 34.56 1.83
C ARG A 156 12.77 33.29 1.18
N ILE A 157 11.56 32.86 1.56
CA ILE A 157 10.87 31.71 0.95
C ILE A 157 10.61 31.97 -0.54
N LEU A 158 10.13 33.17 -0.89
CA LEU A 158 9.89 33.55 -2.29
C LEU A 158 11.17 33.46 -3.12
N PHE A 159 12.28 33.98 -2.62
CA PHE A 159 13.58 33.87 -3.30
C PHE A 159 14.04 32.42 -3.46
N ALA A 160 13.83 31.57 -2.45
CA ALA A 160 14.17 30.16 -2.55
C ALA A 160 13.32 29.45 -3.61
N ILE A 161 12.01 29.70 -3.68
CA ILE A 161 11.12 29.13 -4.70
C ILE A 161 11.57 29.55 -6.11
N ILE A 162 11.89 30.82 -6.32
CA ILE A 162 12.36 31.30 -7.64
C ILE A 162 13.74 30.71 -7.99
N THR A 163 14.60 30.51 -6.99
CA THR A 163 15.93 29.92 -7.20
C THR A 163 15.84 28.44 -7.60
N PHE A 164 15.09 27.63 -6.84
CA PHE A 164 14.97 26.20 -7.09
C PHE A 164 13.94 25.85 -8.18
N GLY A 165 12.92 26.69 -8.40
CA GLY A 165 11.88 26.49 -9.40
C GLY A 165 12.09 27.22 -10.74
N GLY A 166 12.92 28.27 -10.77
CA GLY A 166 13.12 29.15 -11.93
C GLY A 166 14.50 29.02 -12.58
N PHE A 167 15.12 27.84 -12.57
CA PHE A 167 16.46 27.58 -13.15
C PHE A 167 17.59 28.50 -12.62
N GLY A 168 17.55 28.88 -11.33
CA GLY A 168 18.60 29.70 -10.71
C GLY A 168 18.47 31.21 -10.89
N LEU A 169 17.40 31.70 -11.55
CA LEU A 169 17.16 33.14 -11.72
C LEU A 169 17.07 33.91 -10.39
N GLY A 170 16.48 33.29 -9.35
CA GLY A 170 16.37 33.91 -8.03
C GLY A 170 17.73 34.16 -7.38
N PHE A 171 18.69 33.28 -7.59
CA PHE A 171 20.05 33.42 -7.08
C PHE A 171 20.80 34.57 -7.78
N LEU A 172 20.67 34.66 -9.11
CA LEU A 172 21.27 35.75 -9.87
C LEU A 172 20.68 37.12 -9.48
N ALA A 173 19.35 37.18 -9.34
CA ALA A 173 18.66 38.39 -8.89
C ALA A 173 19.11 38.82 -7.48
N TYR A 174 19.30 37.87 -6.56
CA TYR A 174 19.81 38.14 -5.23
C TYR A 174 21.21 38.75 -5.26
N LEU A 175 22.11 38.20 -6.09
CA LEU A 175 23.49 38.67 -6.22
C LEU A 175 23.55 40.09 -6.80
N ILE A 176 22.73 40.38 -7.81
CA ILE A 176 22.59 41.73 -8.39
C ILE A 176 22.10 42.72 -7.32
N LEU A 177 21.02 42.39 -6.61
CA LEU A 177 20.46 43.25 -5.56
C LEU A 177 21.44 43.45 -4.40
N TRP A 178 22.25 42.45 -4.08
CA TRP A 178 23.25 42.55 -3.03
C TRP A 178 24.37 43.54 -3.37
N VAL A 179 24.79 43.60 -4.64
CA VAL A 179 25.80 44.56 -5.12
C VAL A 179 25.23 45.98 -5.27
N VAL A 180 23.99 46.11 -5.74
CA VAL A 180 23.37 47.41 -6.06
C VAL A 180 22.85 48.13 -4.80
N LEU A 181 22.34 47.42 -3.80
CA LEU A 181 21.68 48.04 -2.66
C LEU A 181 22.68 48.52 -1.58
N PRO A 182 22.62 49.80 -1.16
CA PRO A 182 23.47 50.30 -0.08
C PRO A 182 23.05 49.74 1.29
N PRO A 183 24.01 49.45 2.19
CA PRO A 183 23.74 48.99 3.55
C PRO A 183 23.13 50.10 4.41
N LYS A 184 22.13 49.76 5.23
CA LYS A 184 21.57 50.63 6.26
C LYS A 184 20.95 49.79 7.38
N ASP A 185 21.12 50.19 8.63
CA ASP A 185 20.36 49.61 9.74
C ASP A 185 18.91 50.10 9.66
N LEU A 186 17.98 49.16 9.46
CA LEU A 186 16.55 49.44 9.38
C LEU A 186 15.86 49.01 10.68
N GLU A 187 14.84 49.76 11.10
CA GLU A 187 13.95 49.29 12.17
C GLU A 187 13.24 48.01 11.70
N GLY A 188 13.39 46.94 12.48
CA GLY A 188 12.83 45.64 12.17
C GLY A 188 11.29 45.65 12.05
N PHE A 189 10.76 44.70 11.30
CA PHE A 189 9.32 44.42 11.22
C PHE A 189 8.73 44.16 12.62
N SER A 190 7.65 44.85 12.98
CA SER A 190 7.02 44.81 14.32
C SER A 190 5.80 43.86 14.41
N GLY A 191 5.47 43.16 13.33
CA GLY A 191 4.34 42.22 13.27
C GLY A 191 4.72 40.78 13.60
N LYS A 192 3.76 39.86 13.41
CA LYS A 192 3.99 38.41 13.55
C LYS A 192 5.10 37.93 12.61
N ARG A 193 6.15 37.32 13.17
CA ARG A 193 7.27 36.76 12.41
C ARG A 193 7.30 35.24 12.45
N LEU A 194 7.70 34.61 11.35
CA LEU A 194 7.83 33.18 11.24
C LEU A 194 9.23 32.72 11.67
N TYR A 195 9.27 32.04 12.82
CA TYR A 195 10.47 31.39 13.35
C TYR A 195 10.32 29.87 13.34
N ARG A 196 11.43 29.14 13.47
CA ARG A 196 11.44 27.71 13.83
C ARG A 196 11.33 27.60 15.35
N ASN A 197 10.45 26.74 15.83
CA ASN A 197 10.25 26.54 17.26
C ASN A 197 11.12 25.38 17.77
N PRO A 198 12.15 25.62 18.61
CA PRO A 198 13.00 24.56 19.14
C PRO A 198 12.31 23.71 20.22
N ASP A 199 11.31 24.24 20.92
CA ASP A 199 10.64 23.56 22.04
C ASP A 199 9.75 22.40 21.55
N ASP A 200 9.26 22.50 20.31
CA ASP A 200 8.39 21.51 19.67
C ASP A 200 9.04 20.91 18.41
N LYS A 201 10.37 20.71 18.47
CA LYS A 201 11.17 20.16 17.38
C LYS A 201 11.10 18.63 17.33
N VAL A 202 10.83 18.10 16.13
CA VAL A 202 11.09 16.68 15.80
C VAL A 202 12.24 16.60 14.82
N ILE A 203 12.16 17.37 13.73
CA ILE A 203 13.24 17.61 12.78
C ILE A 203 13.35 19.13 12.63
N GLY A 204 14.42 19.76 13.09
CA GLY A 204 14.71 21.16 12.80
C GLY A 204 13.68 22.25 13.18
N GLY A 205 12.61 21.97 13.93
CA GLY A 205 11.66 22.96 14.47
C GLY A 205 10.70 23.64 13.47
N VAL A 206 10.76 23.31 12.16
CA VAL A 206 9.99 23.99 11.10
C VAL A 206 8.48 23.81 11.28
N ALA A 207 8.04 22.57 11.52
CA ALA A 207 6.62 22.27 11.69
C ALA A 207 6.04 22.93 12.95
N GLY A 208 6.80 22.97 14.05
CA GLY A 208 6.41 23.65 15.29
C GLY A 208 6.36 25.17 15.14
N GLY A 209 7.29 25.73 14.36
CA GLY A 209 7.31 27.15 14.00
C GLY A 209 6.10 27.60 13.18
N LEU A 210 5.82 26.88 12.08
CA LEU A 210 4.62 27.08 11.26
C LEU A 210 3.33 26.91 12.09
N ALA A 211 3.31 25.92 12.98
CA ALA A 211 2.17 25.67 13.85
C ALA A 211 1.90 26.85 14.80
N ALA A 212 2.93 27.40 15.42
CA ALA A 212 2.83 28.59 16.28
C ALA A 212 2.38 29.82 15.49
N TYR A 213 2.95 30.06 14.31
CA TYR A 213 2.61 31.18 13.45
C TYR A 213 1.14 31.17 13.00
N PHE A 214 0.61 30.00 12.64
CA PHE A 214 -0.77 29.82 12.19
C PHE A 214 -1.78 29.53 13.33
N GLY A 215 -1.33 29.43 14.59
CA GLY A 215 -2.17 29.05 15.72
C GLY A 215 -2.81 27.67 15.55
N LYS A 216 -2.06 26.68 15.05
CA LYS A 216 -2.50 25.29 14.84
C LYS A 216 -1.66 24.32 15.70
N LYS A 217 -2.18 23.12 15.92
CA LYS A 217 -1.40 22.04 16.55
C LYS A 217 -0.29 21.56 15.61
N ALA A 218 0.92 21.39 16.11
CA ALA A 218 2.07 20.97 15.29
C ALA A 218 1.89 19.59 14.66
N THR A 219 1.16 18.68 15.32
CA THR A 219 0.81 17.38 14.74
C THR A 219 0.13 17.51 13.38
N ASN A 220 -0.75 18.51 13.19
CA ASN A 220 -1.43 18.72 11.91
C ASN A 220 -0.45 19.16 10.82
N ILE A 221 0.47 20.06 11.15
CA ILE A 221 1.51 20.52 10.22
C ILE A 221 2.46 19.38 9.89
N ARG A 222 2.84 18.56 10.87
CA ARG A 222 3.66 17.35 10.67
C ARG A 222 2.97 16.35 9.73
N LEU A 223 1.66 16.13 9.92
CA LEU A 223 0.88 15.21 9.09
C LEU A 223 0.78 15.68 7.64
N ILE A 224 0.73 17.00 7.40
CA ILE A 224 0.79 17.57 6.04
C ILE A 224 2.13 17.25 5.36
N PHE A 225 3.26 17.39 6.05
CA PHE A 225 4.57 17.04 5.50
C PHE A 225 4.79 15.52 5.37
N ALA A 226 4.17 14.72 6.24
CA ALA A 226 4.29 13.26 6.23
C ALA A 226 3.33 12.58 5.24
N ALA A 227 2.20 13.20 4.88
CA ALA A 227 1.17 12.60 4.04
C ALA A 227 1.68 12.10 2.68
N PRO A 228 2.54 12.82 1.94
CA PRO A 228 3.13 12.30 0.69
C PRO A 228 3.98 11.06 0.90
N ILE A 229 4.76 11.01 1.99
CA ILE A 229 5.61 9.87 2.34
C ILE A 229 4.74 8.65 2.67
N ILE A 230 3.72 8.84 3.51
CA ILE A 230 2.78 7.78 3.92
C ILE A 230 2.01 7.27 2.69
N PHE A 231 1.58 8.17 1.80
CA PHE A 231 0.91 7.81 0.56
C PHE A 231 1.82 7.05 -0.41
N SER A 232 3.09 7.44 -0.50
CA SER A 232 4.10 6.74 -1.31
C SER A 232 4.36 5.34 -0.78
N ILE A 233 4.46 5.17 0.55
CA ILE A 233 4.62 3.85 1.18
C ILE A 233 3.38 2.98 0.92
N LEU A 234 2.19 3.55 1.07
CA LEU A 234 0.93 2.85 0.82
C LEU A 234 0.80 2.38 -0.64
N MET A 235 1.14 3.24 -1.61
CA MET A 235 1.14 2.87 -3.03
C MET A 235 2.22 1.83 -3.36
N GLY A 236 3.38 1.90 -2.71
CA GLY A 236 4.43 0.88 -2.85
C GLY A 236 3.99 -0.52 -2.43
N ILE A 237 3.14 -0.62 -1.40
CA ILE A 237 2.55 -1.90 -0.96
C ILE A 237 1.53 -2.45 -1.98
N LEU A 238 0.84 -1.57 -2.70
CA LEU A 238 -0.20 -1.95 -3.67
C LEU A 238 0.36 -2.30 -5.06
N ASN A 239 1.63 -2.00 -5.34
CA ASN A 239 2.27 -2.23 -6.63
C ASN A 239 3.00 -3.58 -6.62
N THR A 240 2.26 -4.67 -6.86
CA THR A 240 2.72 -6.07 -6.77
C THR A 240 3.78 -6.46 -7.82
N ASP A 241 3.99 -5.66 -8.86
CA ASP A 241 4.90 -5.98 -9.98
C ASP A 241 6.38 -5.58 -9.75
N ASN A 242 6.69 -4.82 -8.69
CA ASN A 242 8.04 -4.30 -8.46
C ASN A 242 8.87 -5.05 -7.40
N TRP A 243 8.38 -6.18 -6.88
CA TRP A 243 9.09 -6.93 -5.84
C TRP A 243 10.41 -7.56 -6.28
N HIS A 244 10.67 -7.65 -7.59
CA HIS A 244 11.88 -8.31 -8.11
C HIS A 244 12.98 -7.36 -8.60
N ASN A 245 12.71 -6.06 -8.80
CA ASN A 245 13.63 -5.19 -9.57
C ASN A 245 14.00 -3.81 -8.99
N ASP A 246 13.67 -3.44 -7.75
CA ASP A 246 14.25 -2.23 -7.15
C ASP A 246 14.52 -2.37 -5.65
N PHE A 247 15.70 -2.89 -5.29
CA PHE A 247 16.30 -2.75 -3.96
C PHE A 247 16.78 -1.29 -3.71
N ILE A 248 16.06 -0.30 -4.24
CA ILE A 248 16.36 1.14 -4.15
C ILE A 248 15.08 1.86 -3.67
N VAL A 249 14.55 1.36 -2.54
CA VAL A 249 13.35 1.89 -1.87
C VAL A 249 13.55 3.33 -1.39
N VAL A 250 14.79 3.71 -1.04
CA VAL A 250 15.08 5.01 -0.42
C VAL A 250 15.08 6.18 -1.43
N PRO A 251 15.75 6.11 -2.61
CA PRO A 251 15.68 7.18 -3.61
C PRO A 251 14.29 7.40 -4.22
N ASN A 252 13.51 6.36 -4.52
CA ASN A 252 12.19 6.55 -5.12
C ASN A 252 11.15 7.15 -4.14
N ILE A 253 11.27 6.85 -2.84
CA ILE A 253 10.44 7.48 -1.81
C ILE A 253 10.84 8.95 -1.61
N VAL A 254 12.14 9.27 -1.60
CA VAL A 254 12.63 10.62 -1.34
C VAL A 254 12.57 11.53 -2.58
N PHE A 255 12.66 10.99 -3.81
CA PHE A 255 12.69 11.76 -5.06
C PHE A 255 11.47 11.53 -5.97
N GLY A 256 10.44 10.81 -5.52
CA GLY A 256 9.14 10.76 -6.21
C GLY A 256 8.50 12.14 -6.35
N SER A 257 7.71 12.37 -7.41
CA SER A 257 7.27 13.72 -7.83
C SER A 257 6.56 14.54 -6.74
N LEU A 258 5.80 13.89 -5.85
CA LEU A 258 5.13 14.56 -4.73
C LEU A 258 5.99 14.57 -3.46
N THR A 259 6.59 13.44 -3.10
CA THR A 259 7.34 13.30 -1.85
C THR A 259 8.63 14.13 -1.84
N GLY A 260 9.37 14.14 -2.95
CA GLY A 260 10.57 14.96 -3.10
C GLY A 260 10.27 16.45 -3.06
N THR A 261 9.13 16.88 -3.60
CA THR A 261 8.71 18.28 -3.52
C THR A 261 8.49 18.72 -2.07
N PHE A 262 7.77 17.94 -1.26
CA PHE A 262 7.52 18.28 0.14
C PHE A 262 8.78 18.19 1.01
N PHE A 263 9.67 17.24 0.72
CA PHE A 263 10.97 17.14 1.36
C PHE A 263 11.83 18.37 1.06
N LEU A 264 11.95 18.78 -0.21
CA LEU A 264 12.70 19.98 -0.60
C LEU A 264 12.12 21.25 0.03
N ILE A 265 10.79 21.41 0.03
CA ILE A 265 10.13 22.54 0.70
C ILE A 265 10.50 22.58 2.20
N TYR A 266 10.50 21.42 2.85
CA TYR A 266 10.88 21.33 4.26
C TYR A 266 12.34 21.74 4.51
N VAL A 267 13.27 21.26 3.70
CA VAL A 267 14.70 21.60 3.77
C VAL A 267 14.91 23.09 3.50
N VAL A 268 14.21 23.66 2.51
CA VAL A 268 14.26 25.10 2.20
C VAL A 268 13.76 25.92 3.39
N LEU A 269 12.62 25.55 3.98
CA LEU A 269 12.10 26.23 5.17
C LEU A 269 13.04 26.09 6.36
N TRP A 270 13.66 24.93 6.52
CA TRP A 270 14.65 24.69 7.57
C TRP A 270 15.89 25.59 7.42
N MET A 271 16.35 25.80 6.18
CA MET A 271 17.49 26.66 5.88
C MET A 271 17.16 28.16 6.02
N VAL A 272 15.96 28.57 5.63
CA VAL A 272 15.55 29.99 5.53
C VAL A 272 15.10 30.58 6.87
N LEU A 273 14.42 29.79 7.69
CA LEU A 273 13.81 30.28 8.92
C LEU A 273 14.85 30.36 10.05
N PRO A 274 14.92 31.46 10.82
CA PRO A 274 15.73 31.51 12.04
C PRO A 274 15.08 30.67 13.17
N GLU A 275 15.88 30.21 14.14
CA GLU A 275 15.38 29.53 15.34
C GLU A 275 15.00 30.57 16.41
N ALA A 276 13.85 30.39 17.07
CA ALA A 276 13.41 31.27 18.17
C ALA A 276 14.05 30.81 19.49
N HIS A 277 15.07 31.53 19.94
CA HIS A 277 15.77 31.23 21.19
C HIS A 277 15.19 32.01 22.37
N SER A 278 14.80 33.26 22.16
CA SER A 278 14.28 34.13 23.22
C SER A 278 12.79 33.91 23.45
N THR A 279 12.33 34.12 24.69
CA THR A 279 10.89 34.19 25.02
C THR A 279 10.18 35.28 24.23
N TYR A 280 10.87 36.37 23.92
CA TYR A 280 10.40 37.44 23.04
C TYR A 280 10.07 36.92 21.62
N GLU A 281 11.00 36.24 20.95
CA GLU A 281 10.78 35.68 19.60
C GLU A 281 9.65 34.64 19.60
N LYS A 282 9.53 33.86 20.68
CA LYS A 282 8.43 32.88 20.86
C LYS A 282 7.07 33.56 21.01
N MET A 283 7.00 34.73 21.64
CA MET A 283 5.79 35.55 21.71
C MET A 283 5.50 36.26 20.38
N GLU A 284 6.55 36.72 19.68
CA GLU A 284 6.47 37.37 18.37
C GLU A 284 5.89 36.42 17.30
N MET A 285 6.25 35.13 17.31
CA MET A 285 5.67 34.15 16.39
C MET A 285 4.19 33.87 16.64
N ARG A 286 3.73 33.95 17.90
CA ARG A 286 2.31 33.80 18.24
C ARG A 286 1.53 35.12 18.02
N GLY A 287 2.26 36.24 17.89
CA GLY A 287 1.78 37.62 17.89
C GLY A 287 0.98 37.98 19.13
N GLU A 288 1.45 37.47 20.27
CA GLU A 288 1.00 37.90 21.58
C GLU A 288 1.70 39.21 21.94
N LYS A 289 0.97 40.14 22.56
CA LYS A 289 1.56 41.40 23.05
C LYS A 289 2.44 41.09 24.26
N VAL A 290 3.65 41.64 24.27
CA VAL A 290 4.65 41.40 25.32
C VAL A 290 4.20 42.10 26.61
N ASP A 291 3.77 41.31 27.60
CA ASP A 291 3.38 41.76 28.94
C ASP A 291 4.14 40.89 29.97
N VAL A 292 4.84 41.54 30.91
CA VAL A 292 5.76 40.94 31.88
C VAL A 292 5.05 39.90 32.77
N ASN A 293 3.75 40.10 33.01
CA ASN A 293 2.91 39.22 33.83
C ASN A 293 2.64 37.85 33.20
N ARG A 294 2.79 37.69 31.87
CA ARG A 294 2.66 36.38 31.19
C ARG A 294 3.97 35.60 31.09
N ILE A 295 5.11 36.24 31.37
CA ILE A 295 6.41 35.58 31.41
C ILE A 295 6.44 34.55 32.56
N ARG A 296 5.80 34.86 33.70
CA ARG A 296 5.62 33.96 34.85
C ARG A 296 4.79 32.70 34.53
N GLN A 297 3.88 32.77 33.56
CA GLN A 297 2.96 31.66 33.26
C GLN A 297 3.55 30.61 32.30
N ASN A 298 4.40 31.02 31.34
CA ASN A 298 5.04 30.09 30.39
C ASN A 298 6.16 29.25 31.03
N VAL A 299 6.77 29.71 32.12
CA VAL A 299 7.85 29.01 32.83
C VAL A 299 7.31 27.85 33.68
N LYS A 300 6.08 27.96 34.21
CA LYS A 300 5.42 26.86 34.94
C LYS A 300 5.08 25.64 34.07
N GLU A 301 4.95 25.79 32.75
CA GLU A 301 4.50 24.70 31.86
C GLU A 301 5.63 23.87 31.22
N THR A 302 6.88 24.31 31.25
CA THR A 302 7.92 23.72 30.38
C THR A 302 8.80 22.64 31.02
N THR A 303 8.84 22.51 32.35
CA THR A 303 9.85 21.62 32.98
C THR A 303 9.28 20.43 33.76
N ALA A 304 8.02 20.50 34.25
CA ALA A 304 7.43 19.40 35.03
C ALA A 304 6.90 18.22 34.16
N GLY A 305 6.60 18.45 32.89
CA GLY A 305 5.73 17.55 32.13
C GLY A 305 6.36 16.32 31.46
N PHE A 306 7.69 16.17 31.38
CA PHE A 306 8.25 15.11 30.52
C PHE A 306 8.27 13.71 31.18
N LYS A 307 8.47 13.66 32.50
CA LYS A 307 8.60 12.39 33.24
C LYS A 307 7.26 11.81 33.68
N GLU A 308 6.27 12.68 33.96
CA GLU A 308 4.88 12.28 34.23
C GLU A 308 4.14 11.89 32.95
N ARG A 309 4.26 12.66 31.84
CA ARG A 309 3.59 12.34 30.56
C ARG A 309 4.01 11.00 29.96
N ALA A 310 5.23 10.52 30.19
CA ALA A 310 5.66 9.21 29.70
C ALA A 310 4.99 8.04 30.44
N LYS A 311 4.61 8.25 31.71
CA LYS A 311 3.95 7.25 32.56
C LYS A 311 2.43 7.28 32.33
N GLU A 312 1.86 8.47 32.20
CA GLU A 312 0.46 8.71 31.83
C GLU A 312 0.14 8.19 30.43
N TRP A 313 1.04 8.40 29.45
CA TRP A 313 0.85 7.93 28.07
C TRP A 313 0.78 6.39 27.96
N GLY A 314 1.51 5.66 28.81
CA GLY A 314 1.48 4.20 28.85
C GLY A 314 0.15 3.64 29.37
N GLU A 315 -0.47 4.31 30.35
CA GLU A 315 -1.77 3.92 30.90
C GLU A 315 -2.94 4.46 30.05
N GLU A 316 -2.85 5.70 29.54
CA GLU A 316 -3.83 6.30 28.64
C GLU A 316 -3.93 5.58 27.29
N VAL A 317 -2.85 5.03 26.72
CA VAL A 317 -2.94 4.30 25.43
C VAL A 317 -3.76 3.01 25.57
N LYS A 318 -3.73 2.39 26.75
CA LYS A 318 -4.50 1.18 27.06
C LYS A 318 -5.98 1.50 27.28
N GLU A 319 -6.28 2.63 27.91
CA GLU A 319 -7.65 3.09 28.18
C GLU A 319 -8.30 3.81 26.98
N SER A 320 -7.50 4.56 26.20
CA SER A 320 -7.93 5.27 24.98
C SER A 320 -8.28 4.32 23.84
N ALA A 321 -7.64 3.15 23.74
CA ALA A 321 -8.03 2.13 22.77
C ALA A 321 -9.43 1.56 23.03
N GLN A 322 -9.87 1.47 24.29
CA GLN A 322 -11.22 1.05 24.69
C GLN A 322 -12.21 2.23 24.62
N ASN A 323 -11.81 3.41 25.08
CA ASN A 323 -12.62 4.63 25.07
C ASN A 323 -12.79 5.27 23.69
N PHE A 324 -11.96 4.96 22.69
CA PHE A 324 -12.09 5.48 21.32
C PHE A 324 -13.34 4.95 20.61
N GLY A 325 -13.73 3.69 20.89
CA GLY A 325 -14.96 3.10 20.35
C GLY A 325 -16.23 3.78 20.90
N GLU A 326 -16.23 4.13 22.18
CA GLU A 326 -17.35 4.80 22.84
C GLU A 326 -17.37 6.32 22.56
N ARG A 327 -16.20 6.98 22.56
CA ARG A 327 -16.07 8.40 22.20
C ARG A 327 -16.29 8.67 20.71
N ALA A 328 -16.06 7.72 19.80
CA ALA A 328 -16.42 7.87 18.39
C ALA A 328 -17.96 7.87 18.18
N LYS A 329 -18.69 7.06 18.96
CA LYS A 329 -20.16 7.09 19.01
C LYS A 329 -20.69 8.37 19.65
N GLU A 330 -20.01 8.88 20.68
CA GLU A 330 -20.36 10.14 21.33
C GLU A 330 -20.05 11.36 20.45
N PHE A 331 -18.89 11.39 19.79
CA PHE A 331 -18.48 12.44 18.86
C PHE A 331 -19.37 12.54 17.63
N ALA A 332 -19.89 11.42 17.12
CA ALA A 332 -20.91 11.42 16.07
C ALA A 332 -22.26 12.05 16.52
N ASN A 333 -22.57 11.96 17.81
CA ASN A 333 -23.87 12.38 18.37
C ASN A 333 -23.88 13.79 19.00
N THR A 334 -22.75 14.30 19.53
CA THR A 334 -22.64 15.64 20.14
C THR A 334 -21.75 16.60 19.32
N ARG A 335 -20.44 16.34 19.22
CA ARG A 335 -19.47 17.28 18.59
C ARG A 335 -19.53 17.35 17.07
N GLY A 336 -19.92 16.28 16.39
CA GLY A 336 -20.14 16.27 14.94
C GLY A 336 -21.30 17.16 14.51
N LYS A 337 -22.32 17.30 15.37
CA LYS A 337 -23.48 18.19 15.12
C LYS A 337 -23.17 19.64 15.44
N THR A 338 -22.41 19.95 16.49
CA THR A 338 -21.96 21.32 16.81
C THR A 338 -20.89 21.83 15.87
N PHE A 339 -19.94 20.98 15.44
CA PHE A 339 -18.98 21.32 14.38
C PHE A 339 -19.67 21.54 13.03
N ALA A 340 -20.70 20.73 12.71
CA ALA A 340 -21.54 20.97 11.54
C ALA A 340 -22.35 22.28 11.68
N ALA A 341 -22.78 22.65 12.88
CA ALA A 341 -23.48 23.90 13.18
C ALA A 341 -22.55 25.14 13.12
N ASP A 342 -21.34 25.08 13.67
CA ASP A 342 -20.33 26.16 13.61
C ASP A 342 -19.84 26.39 12.17
N VAL A 343 -19.67 25.31 11.41
CA VAL A 343 -19.39 25.36 9.97
C VAL A 343 -20.62 25.82 9.17
N ASN A 344 -21.83 25.81 9.73
CA ASN A 344 -23.03 26.41 9.11
C ASN A 344 -23.23 27.88 9.55
N GLU A 345 -22.80 28.26 10.75
CA GLU A 345 -22.96 29.62 11.30
C GLU A 345 -21.87 30.59 10.80
N THR A 346 -20.63 30.12 10.61
CA THR A 346 -19.52 30.88 9.95
C THR A 346 -19.77 31.11 8.45
N VAL A 347 -20.94 30.72 7.99
CA VAL A 347 -21.25 30.39 6.60
C VAL A 347 -22.54 31.06 6.16
N THR A 348 -23.41 31.39 7.10
CA THR A 348 -24.63 32.17 6.92
C THR A 348 -24.44 33.65 7.27
N ARG A 349 -23.42 34.04 8.06
CA ARG A 349 -23.05 35.46 8.25
C ARG A 349 -22.13 35.94 7.12
N GLY A 350 -22.72 36.60 6.13
CA GLY A 350 -22.07 37.14 4.94
C GLY A 350 -21.04 38.24 5.22
N GLY A 351 -19.85 37.88 5.66
CA GLY A 351 -18.67 38.75 5.69
C GLY A 351 -17.72 38.44 4.53
N ARG A 352 -17.50 39.40 3.63
CA ARG A 352 -16.51 39.37 2.54
C ARG A 352 -15.06 39.43 3.07
N GLY A 353 -14.65 38.43 3.87
CA GLY A 353 -13.34 38.39 4.54
C GLY A 353 -12.49 37.17 4.20
N LEU A 354 -11.16 37.34 4.30
CA LEU A 354 -10.13 36.34 3.99
C LEU A 354 -10.38 34.94 4.60
N GLY A 355 -11.00 34.86 5.78
CA GLY A 355 -11.30 33.58 6.44
C GLY A 355 -12.28 32.69 5.66
N HIS A 356 -13.25 33.29 4.95
CA HIS A 356 -14.13 32.53 4.06
C HIS A 356 -13.35 31.96 2.87
N VAL A 357 -12.42 32.74 2.31
CA VAL A 357 -11.53 32.32 1.22
C VAL A 357 -10.61 31.18 1.69
N ILE A 358 -10.02 31.30 2.87
CA ILE A 358 -9.19 30.24 3.48
C ILE A 358 -10.00 28.94 3.68
N GLY A 359 -11.22 29.02 4.24
CA GLY A 359 -12.05 27.85 4.47
C GLY A 359 -12.51 27.15 3.18
N VAL A 360 -12.76 27.92 2.12
CA VAL A 360 -13.08 27.39 0.78
C VAL A 360 -11.85 26.75 0.13
N LEU A 361 -10.68 27.38 0.22
CA LEU A 361 -9.41 26.83 -0.29
C LEU A 361 -9.04 25.52 0.41
N PHE A 362 -9.22 25.45 1.74
CA PHE A 362 -8.91 24.25 2.52
C PHE A 362 -9.82 23.07 2.13
N LYS A 363 -11.13 23.31 1.95
CA LYS A 363 -12.06 22.29 1.44
C LYS A 363 -11.74 21.88 0.00
N ALA A 364 -11.42 22.85 -0.85
CA ALA A 364 -11.01 22.60 -2.24
C ALA A 364 -9.76 21.73 -2.32
N PHE A 365 -8.78 21.94 -1.43
CA PHE A 365 -7.54 21.17 -1.37
C PHE A 365 -7.76 19.68 -1.02
N PHE A 366 -8.48 19.38 0.07
CA PHE A 366 -8.74 17.99 0.46
C PHE A 366 -9.58 17.22 -0.55
N LEU A 367 -10.51 17.92 -1.20
CA LEU A 367 -11.37 17.33 -2.21
C LEU A 367 -10.69 17.21 -3.57
N PHE A 368 -9.73 18.08 -3.89
CA PHE A 368 -8.82 17.91 -5.03
C PHE A 368 -7.98 16.65 -4.87
N ILE A 369 -7.43 16.41 -3.67
CA ILE A 369 -6.68 15.19 -3.34
C ILE A 369 -7.58 13.95 -3.45
N ALA A 370 -8.78 13.98 -2.84
CA ALA A 370 -9.72 12.86 -2.96
C ALA A 370 -10.14 12.61 -4.41
N GLY A 371 -10.34 13.67 -5.20
CA GLY A 371 -10.66 13.59 -6.63
C GLY A 371 -9.50 13.03 -7.46
N THR A 372 -8.26 13.41 -7.18
CA THR A 372 -7.07 12.85 -7.85
C THR A 372 -6.82 11.40 -7.46
N ILE A 373 -7.05 11.02 -6.20
CA ILE A 373 -6.98 9.62 -5.76
C ILE A 373 -8.07 8.79 -6.46
N ALA A 374 -9.32 9.27 -6.47
CA ALA A 374 -10.41 8.56 -7.15
C ALA A 374 -10.17 8.46 -8.66
N PHE A 375 -9.65 9.52 -9.30
CA PHE A 375 -9.31 9.52 -10.72
C PHE A 375 -8.11 8.62 -11.04
N SER A 376 -7.07 8.60 -10.21
CA SER A 376 -5.91 7.72 -10.39
C SER A 376 -6.26 6.24 -10.17
N LEU A 377 -7.03 5.91 -9.14
CA LEU A 377 -7.58 4.56 -8.95
C LEU A 377 -8.46 4.15 -10.13
N PHE A 378 -9.23 5.08 -10.68
CA PHE A 378 -10.05 4.84 -11.85
C PHE A 378 -9.22 4.58 -13.12
N VAL A 379 -8.20 5.40 -13.40
CA VAL A 379 -7.28 5.20 -14.52
C VAL A 379 -6.49 3.89 -14.35
N ALA A 380 -6.06 3.58 -13.13
CA ALA A 380 -5.40 2.31 -12.81
C ALA A 380 -6.34 1.12 -13.04
N LEU A 381 -7.60 1.21 -12.63
CA LEU A 381 -8.60 0.18 -12.88
C LEU A 381 -8.87 -0.01 -14.39
N ILE A 382 -8.96 1.08 -15.17
CA ILE A 382 -9.06 0.98 -16.63
C ILE A 382 -7.81 0.34 -17.24
N ALA A 383 -6.63 0.77 -16.81
CA ALA A 383 -5.37 0.23 -17.31
C ALA A 383 -5.25 -1.26 -16.99
N LEU A 384 -5.64 -1.67 -15.78
CA LEU A 384 -5.64 -3.06 -15.34
C LEU A 384 -6.67 -3.91 -16.09
N LEU A 385 -7.89 -3.39 -16.29
CA LEU A 385 -8.95 -4.14 -16.96
C LEU A 385 -8.77 -4.21 -18.49
N PHE A 386 -8.21 -3.18 -19.12
CA PHE A 386 -8.27 -3.04 -20.59
C PHE A 386 -7.07 -2.33 -21.26
N GLY A 387 -6.23 -1.60 -20.52
CA GLY A 387 -5.20 -0.71 -21.08
C GLY A 387 -3.75 -1.21 -21.00
N GLY A 388 -3.48 -2.28 -20.24
CA GLY A 388 -2.15 -2.86 -20.16
C GLY A 388 -1.79 -3.61 -21.45
N ILE A 389 -0.53 -3.47 -21.89
CA ILE A 389 0.12 -4.31 -22.92
C ILE A 389 -0.15 -5.82 -22.67
N ALA A 390 -0.40 -6.18 -21.41
CA ALA A 390 -0.78 -7.49 -20.90
C ALA A 390 -2.09 -8.11 -21.45
N TRP A 391 -3.18 -7.35 -21.61
CA TRP A 391 -4.50 -7.91 -21.95
C TRP A 391 -4.83 -7.88 -23.45
N TRP A 392 -3.99 -7.21 -24.25
CA TRP A 392 -4.23 -6.97 -25.67
C TRP A 392 -4.38 -8.24 -26.53
N PRO A 393 -3.60 -9.32 -26.33
CA PRO A 393 -3.77 -10.54 -27.11
C PRO A 393 -5.07 -11.27 -26.80
N VAL A 394 -5.47 -11.33 -25.52
CA VAL A 394 -6.74 -11.95 -25.11
C VAL A 394 -7.93 -11.25 -25.79
N ASN A 395 -7.87 -9.93 -25.90
CA ASN A 395 -8.86 -9.11 -26.60
C ASN A 395 -9.09 -9.54 -28.06
N ASN A 396 -8.07 -10.10 -28.73
CA ASN A 396 -8.19 -10.61 -30.11
C ASN A 396 -9.08 -11.86 -30.19
N PHE A 397 -9.29 -12.60 -29.11
CA PHE A 397 -10.08 -13.83 -29.10
C PHE A 397 -11.45 -13.69 -28.42
N LEU A 398 -11.69 -12.60 -27.69
CA LEU A 398 -12.91 -12.40 -26.90
C LEU A 398 -14.13 -11.94 -27.73
N TRP A 399 -13.98 -10.89 -28.54
CA TRP A 399 -15.13 -10.19 -29.14
C TRP A 399 -15.46 -10.69 -30.55
N THR A 400 -16.68 -11.15 -30.79
CA THR A 400 -17.15 -11.58 -32.13
C THR A 400 -17.69 -10.43 -32.96
N SER A 401 -18.04 -9.30 -32.34
CA SER A 401 -18.64 -8.16 -33.04
C SER A 401 -18.07 -6.83 -32.55
N LYS A 402 -17.92 -5.88 -33.47
CA LYS A 402 -17.60 -4.48 -33.14
C LYS A 402 -18.61 -3.87 -32.16
N TRP A 403 -19.87 -4.30 -32.22
CA TRP A 403 -20.90 -3.84 -31.29
C TRP A 403 -20.68 -4.33 -29.86
N GLN A 404 -20.18 -5.56 -29.66
CA GLN A 404 -19.79 -6.03 -28.33
C GLN A 404 -18.69 -5.16 -27.73
N GLN A 405 -17.68 -4.80 -28.53
CA GLN A 405 -16.63 -3.88 -28.09
C GLN A 405 -17.22 -2.52 -27.73
N ILE A 406 -18.05 -1.94 -28.58
CA ILE A 406 -18.71 -0.64 -28.32
C ILE A 406 -19.55 -0.70 -27.04
N TYR A 407 -20.31 -1.78 -26.82
CA TYR A 407 -21.11 -1.93 -25.60
C TYR A 407 -20.24 -2.11 -24.37
N ALA A 408 -19.14 -2.88 -24.44
CA ALA A 408 -18.19 -3.02 -23.34
C ALA A 408 -17.54 -1.68 -22.97
N TRP A 409 -17.05 -0.92 -23.95
CA TRP A 409 -16.53 0.43 -23.75
C TRP A 409 -17.60 1.39 -23.24
N GLY A 410 -18.81 1.32 -23.79
CA GLY A 410 -19.95 2.12 -23.37
C GLY A 410 -20.34 1.85 -21.92
N THR A 411 -20.41 0.59 -21.51
CA THR A 411 -20.62 0.22 -20.11
C THR A 411 -19.51 0.77 -19.24
N LEU A 412 -18.25 0.55 -19.58
CA LEU A 412 -17.13 1.03 -18.77
C LEU A 412 -17.14 2.56 -18.60
N ILE A 413 -17.31 3.29 -19.70
CA ILE A 413 -17.37 4.75 -19.70
C ILE A 413 -18.60 5.22 -18.90
N PHE A 414 -19.81 4.83 -19.31
CA PHE A 414 -21.02 5.40 -18.74
C PHE A 414 -21.36 4.85 -17.35
N PHE A 415 -20.98 3.62 -17.02
CA PHE A 415 -21.25 3.02 -15.71
C PHE A 415 -20.25 3.46 -14.64
N LEU A 416 -18.97 3.62 -14.99
CA LEU A 416 -17.92 3.96 -14.02
C LEU A 416 -17.52 5.44 -14.04
N ILE A 417 -17.39 6.07 -15.21
CA ILE A 417 -16.95 7.49 -15.31
C ILE A 417 -18.05 8.45 -14.89
N VAL A 418 -19.30 8.19 -15.29
CA VAL A 418 -20.41 9.14 -15.05
C VAL A 418 -20.69 9.31 -13.55
N PRO A 419 -20.76 8.26 -12.71
CA PRO A 419 -20.87 8.43 -11.26
C PRO A 419 -19.64 9.12 -10.65
N LEU A 420 -18.43 8.84 -11.15
CA LEU A 420 -17.20 9.49 -10.69
C LEU A 420 -17.21 11.00 -10.97
N ILE A 421 -17.54 11.41 -12.20
CA ILE A 421 -17.68 12.82 -12.57
C ILE A 421 -18.82 13.47 -11.79
N GLY A 422 -19.95 12.77 -11.64
CA GLY A 422 -21.09 13.22 -10.83
C GLY A 422 -20.69 13.47 -9.38
N PHE A 423 -19.88 12.59 -8.80
CA PHE A 423 -19.31 12.74 -7.46
C PHE A 423 -18.35 13.93 -7.38
N ILE A 424 -17.44 14.09 -8.34
CA ILE A 424 -16.51 15.24 -8.41
C ILE A 424 -17.28 16.56 -8.51
N ILE A 425 -18.33 16.63 -9.32
CA ILE A 425 -19.17 17.83 -9.46
C ILE A 425 -20.00 18.07 -8.20
N TRP A 426 -20.55 17.02 -7.58
CA TRP A 426 -21.26 17.13 -6.30
C TRP A 426 -20.33 17.69 -5.22
N VAL A 427 -19.09 17.20 -5.17
CA VAL A 427 -18.00 17.69 -4.32
C VAL A 427 -17.69 19.17 -4.61
N PHE A 428 -17.49 19.54 -5.88
CA PHE A 428 -17.20 20.92 -6.27
C PHE A 428 -18.34 21.89 -5.91
N ARG A 429 -19.59 21.46 -6.10
CA ARG A 429 -20.79 22.22 -5.71
C ARG A 429 -20.89 22.37 -4.19
N ARG A 430 -20.54 21.32 -3.45
CA ARG A 430 -20.48 21.35 -1.98
C ARG A 430 -19.46 22.37 -1.46
N ILE A 431 -18.36 22.57 -2.18
CA ILE A 431 -17.34 23.59 -1.86
C ILE A 431 -17.82 25.00 -2.20
N THR A 432 -18.25 25.22 -3.45
CA THR A 432 -18.60 26.55 -3.96
C THR A 432 -19.94 27.08 -3.45
N ARG A 433 -20.71 26.25 -2.71
CA ARG A 433 -22.09 26.53 -2.26
C ARG A 433 -23.02 26.94 -3.39
N THR A 434 -22.64 26.61 -4.61
CA THR A 434 -23.44 26.88 -5.79
C THR A 434 -24.65 25.96 -5.72
N LYS A 435 -25.78 26.52 -5.32
CA LYS A 435 -27.06 25.82 -5.40
C LYS A 435 -27.45 25.79 -6.87
N SER A 436 -27.48 24.59 -7.46
CA SER A 436 -28.04 24.41 -8.80
C SER A 436 -29.52 24.70 -8.72
N ARG A 437 -29.96 25.82 -9.30
CA ARG A 437 -31.39 26.21 -9.31
C ARG A 437 -32.23 25.25 -10.15
N ASN A 438 -31.60 24.57 -11.11
CA ASN A 438 -32.23 23.57 -11.97
C ASN A 438 -31.61 22.18 -11.76
N ASN A 439 -32.46 21.15 -11.74
CA ASN A 439 -32.06 19.76 -11.56
C ASN A 439 -31.61 19.08 -12.87
N TYR A 440 -31.54 19.82 -13.99
CA TYR A 440 -31.18 19.29 -15.30
C TYR A 440 -29.84 18.54 -15.29
N LEU A 441 -28.83 19.04 -14.57
CA LEU A 441 -27.54 18.36 -14.51
C LEU A 441 -27.64 16.97 -13.83
N GLY A 442 -28.49 16.84 -12.81
CA GLY A 442 -28.74 15.53 -12.19
C GLY A 442 -29.43 14.57 -13.14
N TRP A 443 -30.42 15.06 -13.89
CA TRP A 443 -31.10 14.28 -14.92
C TRP A 443 -30.18 13.90 -16.08
N THR A 444 -29.24 14.75 -16.50
CA THR A 444 -28.26 14.40 -17.54
C THR A 444 -27.28 13.34 -17.06
N PHE A 445 -26.75 13.44 -15.83
CA PHE A 445 -25.91 12.38 -15.25
C PHE A 445 -26.68 11.08 -15.07
N GLY A 446 -27.92 11.15 -14.59
CA GLY A 446 -28.81 9.99 -14.50
C GLY A 446 -29.04 9.34 -15.86
N ALA A 447 -29.37 10.12 -16.89
CA ALA A 447 -29.58 9.63 -18.25
C ALA A 447 -28.31 9.04 -18.88
N LEU A 448 -27.14 9.65 -18.64
CA LEU A 448 -25.86 9.09 -19.09
C LEU A 448 -25.55 7.77 -18.39
N TRP A 449 -25.84 7.66 -17.08
CA TRP A 449 -25.62 6.42 -16.34
C TRP A 449 -26.59 5.31 -16.77
N THR A 450 -27.83 5.64 -17.11
CA THR A 450 -28.77 4.66 -17.68
C THR A 450 -28.33 4.17 -19.06
N VAL A 451 -27.66 5.00 -19.87
CA VAL A 451 -27.02 4.53 -21.12
C VAL A 451 -25.96 3.45 -20.82
N GLY A 452 -25.23 3.57 -19.71
CA GLY A 452 -24.28 2.53 -19.26
C GLY A 452 -24.95 1.20 -18.94
N TRP A 453 -26.09 1.23 -18.24
CA TRP A 453 -26.91 0.03 -17.98
C TRP A 453 -27.49 -0.58 -19.26
N VAL A 454 -27.99 0.25 -20.18
CA VAL A 454 -28.48 -0.22 -21.48
C VAL A 454 -27.35 -0.89 -22.26
N ALA A 455 -26.16 -0.28 -22.29
CA ALA A 455 -24.98 -0.89 -22.91
C ALA A 455 -24.61 -2.23 -22.25
N ALA A 456 -24.70 -2.33 -20.91
CA ALA A 456 -24.38 -3.56 -20.19
C ALA A 456 -25.36 -4.70 -20.53
N ILE A 457 -26.66 -4.38 -20.60
CA ILE A 457 -27.70 -5.34 -20.98
C ILE A 457 -27.53 -5.77 -22.44
N LEU A 458 -27.23 -4.83 -23.35
CA LEU A 458 -26.97 -5.13 -24.76
C LEU A 458 -25.70 -5.98 -24.92
N LEU A 459 -24.65 -5.69 -24.15
CA LEU A 459 -23.44 -6.49 -24.09
C LEU A 459 -23.76 -7.91 -23.66
N ALA A 460 -24.38 -8.09 -22.48
CA ALA A 460 -24.75 -9.40 -21.97
C ALA A 460 -25.62 -10.16 -22.97
N SER A 461 -26.68 -9.54 -23.50
CA SER A 461 -27.55 -10.13 -24.53
C SER A 461 -26.77 -10.56 -25.77
N SER A 462 -25.83 -9.73 -26.24
CA SER A 462 -25.03 -10.04 -27.42
C SER A 462 -24.00 -11.13 -27.19
N VAL A 463 -23.43 -11.25 -25.99
CA VAL A 463 -22.48 -12.30 -25.61
C VAL A 463 -23.22 -13.62 -25.41
N THR A 464 -24.32 -13.62 -24.66
CA THR A 464 -25.15 -14.83 -24.46
C THR A 464 -25.65 -15.40 -25.79
N LYS A 465 -25.96 -14.56 -26.77
CA LYS A 465 -26.31 -15.03 -28.11
C LYS A 465 -25.20 -15.83 -28.78
N ASP A 466 -23.93 -15.57 -28.50
CA ASP A 466 -22.80 -16.31 -29.10
C ASP A 466 -22.71 -17.76 -28.62
N PHE A 467 -23.35 -18.08 -27.49
CA PHE A 467 -23.33 -19.41 -26.85
C PHE A 467 -24.67 -20.14 -26.99
N ARG A 468 -25.48 -19.77 -27.99
CA ARG A 468 -26.87 -20.23 -28.08
C ARG A 468 -27.01 -21.62 -28.71
N GLU A 469 -26.20 -21.92 -29.72
CA GLU A 469 -26.15 -23.21 -30.39
C GLU A 469 -24.77 -23.82 -30.15
N TYR A 470 -24.72 -25.15 -30.02
CA TYR A 470 -23.51 -25.90 -29.71
C TYR A 470 -23.43 -27.12 -30.61
N GLU A 471 -22.63 -27.05 -31.66
CA GLU A 471 -22.66 -28.03 -32.74
C GLU A 471 -21.27 -28.57 -33.01
N HIS A 472 -21.23 -29.68 -33.74
CA HIS A 472 -19.99 -30.38 -34.04
C HIS A 472 -19.93 -30.93 -35.45
N THR A 473 -18.71 -31.16 -35.89
CA THR A 473 -18.43 -31.84 -37.16
C THR A 473 -17.70 -33.14 -36.91
N ASP A 474 -18.18 -34.19 -37.57
CA ASP A 474 -17.64 -35.54 -37.48
C ASP A 474 -16.74 -35.81 -38.67
N THR A 475 -15.49 -36.13 -38.39
CA THR A 475 -14.49 -36.45 -39.41
C THR A 475 -13.94 -37.85 -39.15
N PRO A 476 -14.33 -38.86 -39.96
CA PRO A 476 -13.82 -40.21 -39.80
C PRO A 476 -12.32 -40.24 -40.15
N ILE A 477 -11.52 -40.87 -39.30
CA ILE A 477 -10.09 -41.03 -39.51
C ILE A 477 -9.83 -42.41 -40.12
N SER A 478 -9.17 -42.43 -41.27
CA SER A 478 -8.72 -43.69 -41.87
C SER A 478 -7.59 -44.28 -41.02
N ILE A 479 -7.84 -45.43 -40.40
CA ILE A 479 -6.85 -46.11 -39.55
C ILE A 479 -6.42 -47.45 -40.15
N THR A 480 -5.18 -47.83 -39.85
CA THR A 480 -4.70 -49.19 -40.11
C THR A 480 -5.16 -50.09 -38.97
N GLN A 481 -5.73 -51.26 -39.29
CA GLN A 481 -6.27 -52.16 -38.28
C GLN A 481 -5.14 -52.88 -37.54
N PRO A 482 -5.09 -52.85 -36.19
CA PRO A 482 -4.05 -53.53 -35.43
C PRO A 482 -4.09 -55.05 -35.62
N THR A 483 -2.98 -55.63 -36.07
CA THR A 483 -2.88 -57.08 -36.37
C THR A 483 -2.97 -57.98 -35.13
N GLN A 484 -2.55 -57.47 -33.96
CA GLN A 484 -2.65 -58.18 -32.68
C GLN A 484 -3.93 -57.85 -31.89
N GLY A 485 -4.88 -57.15 -32.51
CA GLY A 485 -6.13 -56.76 -31.86
C GLY A 485 -5.93 -55.87 -30.62
N LYS A 486 -4.91 -55.02 -30.66
CA LYS A 486 -4.60 -54.03 -29.62
C LYS A 486 -4.24 -52.69 -30.25
N MET A 487 -4.94 -51.63 -29.89
CA MET A 487 -4.62 -50.26 -30.28
C MET A 487 -3.87 -49.54 -29.15
N ILE A 488 -2.86 -48.73 -29.50
CA ILE A 488 -2.12 -47.87 -28.56
C ILE A 488 -2.41 -46.43 -28.95
N VAL A 489 -2.91 -45.61 -28.03
CA VAL A 489 -3.14 -44.18 -28.22
C VAL A 489 -1.96 -43.43 -27.61
N ALA A 490 -1.27 -42.62 -28.40
CA ALA A 490 -0.07 -41.91 -27.97
C ALA A 490 0.00 -40.49 -28.54
N VAL A 491 0.84 -39.64 -27.95
CA VAL A 491 1.10 -38.28 -28.40
C VAL A 491 2.60 -38.14 -28.67
N SER A 492 3.01 -38.25 -29.93
CA SER A 492 4.43 -38.16 -30.31
C SER A 492 4.99 -36.73 -30.29
N ALA A 493 4.14 -35.73 -30.49
CA ALA A 493 4.52 -34.32 -30.45
C ALA A 493 5.06 -33.91 -29.07
N GLN A 494 5.84 -32.82 -29.03
CA GLN A 494 6.32 -32.23 -27.76
C GLN A 494 5.16 -31.65 -26.95
N GLU A 495 5.30 -31.57 -25.63
CA GLU A 495 4.28 -30.95 -24.78
C GLU A 495 4.07 -29.48 -25.16
N LEU A 496 2.83 -29.01 -25.06
CA LEU A 496 2.50 -27.62 -25.34
C LEU A 496 2.90 -26.75 -24.15
N GLU A 497 4.06 -26.08 -24.25
CA GLU A 497 4.53 -25.13 -23.27
C GLU A 497 4.08 -23.70 -23.58
N TYR A 498 3.81 -22.92 -22.53
CA TYR A 498 3.52 -21.50 -22.67
C TYR A 498 4.77 -20.72 -23.09
N THR A 499 4.72 -20.06 -24.25
CA THR A 499 5.84 -19.25 -24.79
C THR A 499 5.56 -17.75 -24.75
N GLY A 500 4.42 -17.35 -24.20
CA GLY A 500 3.98 -15.97 -24.14
C GLY A 500 4.88 -15.08 -23.28
N ARG A 501 4.85 -13.77 -23.56
CA ARG A 501 5.67 -12.76 -22.86
C ARG A 501 5.05 -12.26 -21.56
N PHE A 502 3.93 -12.83 -21.12
CA PHE A 502 3.11 -12.27 -20.06
C PHE A 502 3.30 -13.08 -18.77
N GLY A 503 4.17 -12.59 -17.88
CA GLY A 503 4.52 -13.30 -16.64
C GLY A 503 3.34 -13.60 -15.71
N TRP A 504 2.25 -12.82 -15.74
CA TRP A 504 1.05 -13.07 -14.94
C TRP A 504 0.20 -14.26 -15.45
N MET A 505 0.40 -14.64 -16.71
CA MET A 505 -0.21 -15.79 -17.35
C MET A 505 0.61 -17.07 -17.17
N ASN A 506 1.90 -16.91 -16.85
CA ASN A 506 2.83 -18.00 -16.62
C ASN A 506 2.92 -18.24 -15.11
N ASP A 507 2.19 -19.23 -14.60
CA ASP A 507 2.18 -19.59 -13.18
C ASP A 507 3.38 -20.46 -12.76
N GLY A 508 4.46 -20.50 -13.57
CA GLY A 508 5.69 -21.24 -13.26
C GLY A 508 5.63 -22.72 -13.66
N GLY A 509 4.71 -23.07 -14.56
CA GLY A 509 4.56 -24.42 -15.10
C GLY A 509 3.30 -24.60 -15.94
N SER A 510 2.71 -23.53 -16.49
CA SER A 510 1.46 -23.64 -17.26
C SER A 510 1.73 -24.41 -18.56
N THR A 511 1.40 -25.69 -18.55
CA THR A 511 1.38 -26.54 -19.75
C THR A 511 -0.04 -26.68 -20.24
N GLY A 512 -0.17 -26.96 -21.53
CA GLY A 512 -1.44 -27.28 -22.15
C GLY A 512 -2.21 -26.12 -22.78
N TRP A 513 -1.67 -24.91 -22.74
CA TRP A 513 -2.16 -23.78 -23.54
C TRP A 513 -1.04 -22.78 -23.84
N ASP A 514 -1.17 -22.08 -24.95
CA ASP A 514 -0.22 -21.02 -25.34
C ASP A 514 -0.98 -19.91 -26.09
N LEU A 515 -0.62 -18.66 -25.83
CA LEU A 515 -1.31 -17.49 -26.37
C LEU A 515 -0.33 -16.55 -27.08
N SER A 516 -0.52 -16.40 -28.38
CA SER A 516 0.15 -15.38 -29.19
C SER A 516 -0.82 -14.27 -29.60
N SER A 517 -0.35 -13.30 -30.39
CA SER A 517 -1.22 -12.23 -30.92
C SER A 517 -2.31 -12.74 -31.86
N ASP A 518 -2.05 -13.85 -32.56
CA ASP A 518 -2.89 -14.32 -33.67
C ASP A 518 -3.40 -15.75 -33.50
N THR A 519 -2.79 -16.53 -32.60
CA THR A 519 -3.14 -17.92 -32.33
C THR A 519 -3.28 -18.18 -30.84
N LEU A 520 -4.35 -18.89 -30.48
CA LEU A 520 -4.54 -19.53 -29.18
C LEU A 520 -4.38 -21.03 -29.38
N LYS A 521 -3.39 -21.65 -28.74
CA LYS A 521 -3.19 -23.10 -28.76
C LYS A 521 -3.75 -23.72 -27.50
N LEU A 522 -4.43 -24.84 -27.64
CA LEU A 522 -5.05 -25.58 -26.54
C LEU A 522 -4.75 -27.06 -26.72
N SER A 523 -4.32 -27.72 -25.65
CA SER A 523 -4.08 -29.18 -25.60
C SER A 523 -5.33 -29.97 -25.20
N THR A 524 -6.49 -29.32 -25.26
CA THR A 524 -7.69 -29.78 -24.58
C THR A 524 -8.47 -30.80 -25.41
N VAL A 525 -8.22 -32.10 -25.19
CA VAL A 525 -8.77 -33.18 -26.02
C VAL A 525 -9.50 -34.19 -25.16
N GLU A 526 -10.75 -34.49 -25.51
CA GLU A 526 -11.56 -35.51 -24.83
C GLU A 526 -11.52 -36.84 -25.58
N PHE A 527 -11.69 -37.95 -24.86
CA PHE A 527 -11.77 -39.29 -25.42
C PHE A 527 -13.10 -39.95 -25.07
N ASP A 528 -13.87 -40.34 -26.09
CA ASP A 528 -15.06 -41.18 -25.94
C ASP A 528 -14.77 -42.58 -26.48
N VAL A 529 -14.76 -43.58 -25.60
CA VAL A 529 -14.46 -44.97 -25.96
C VAL A 529 -15.72 -45.80 -25.84
N LYS A 530 -16.15 -46.40 -26.96
CA LYS A 530 -17.37 -47.21 -27.01
C LYS A 530 -17.17 -48.49 -27.83
N ALA A 531 -18.13 -49.41 -27.74
CA ALA A 531 -18.09 -50.65 -28.51
C ALA A 531 -18.30 -50.38 -30.01
N SER A 532 -17.49 -51.02 -30.86
CA SER A 532 -17.73 -51.06 -32.31
C SER A 532 -18.90 -51.98 -32.62
N ALA A 533 -19.70 -51.58 -33.61
CA ALA A 533 -20.79 -52.40 -34.13
C ALA A 533 -20.29 -53.58 -34.99
N ASP A 534 -19.04 -53.53 -35.45
CA ASP A 534 -18.42 -54.56 -36.28
C ASP A 534 -17.13 -55.11 -35.65
N SER A 535 -16.36 -55.88 -36.44
CA SER A 535 -15.10 -56.49 -35.99
C SER A 535 -13.88 -55.58 -36.16
N PHE A 536 -14.06 -54.32 -36.54
CA PHE A 536 -13.00 -53.36 -36.81
C PHE A 536 -12.98 -52.24 -35.76
N TYR A 537 -11.81 -51.64 -35.60
CA TYR A 537 -11.72 -50.36 -34.90
C TYR A 537 -12.21 -49.25 -35.83
N HIS A 538 -12.92 -48.28 -35.28
CA HIS A 538 -13.25 -47.02 -35.95
C HIS A 538 -12.81 -45.85 -35.09
N VAL A 539 -12.29 -44.81 -35.72
CA VAL A 539 -11.89 -43.58 -35.04
C VAL A 539 -12.58 -42.42 -35.75
N THR A 540 -13.31 -41.61 -34.99
CA THR A 540 -13.97 -40.40 -35.47
C THR A 540 -13.50 -39.22 -34.65
N MET A 541 -12.98 -38.20 -35.32
CA MET A 541 -12.66 -36.93 -34.69
C MET A 541 -13.88 -36.03 -34.75
N LYS A 542 -14.41 -35.66 -33.60
CA LYS A 542 -15.50 -34.69 -33.45
C LYS A 542 -14.93 -33.35 -33.00
N LYS A 543 -15.32 -32.28 -33.67
CA LYS A 543 -14.85 -30.92 -33.39
C LYS A 543 -16.04 -30.09 -32.97
N TYR A 544 -16.01 -29.51 -31.77
CA TYR A 544 -17.13 -28.78 -31.19
C TYR A 544 -16.88 -27.27 -31.19
N SER A 545 -17.94 -26.48 -31.31
CA SER A 545 -17.90 -25.04 -31.07
C SER A 545 -19.29 -24.48 -30.74
N PHE A 546 -19.33 -23.39 -29.97
CA PHE A 546 -20.53 -22.58 -29.81
C PHE A 546 -20.70 -21.55 -30.95
N GLY A 547 -21.95 -21.17 -31.22
CA GLY A 547 -22.28 -20.10 -32.16
C GLY A 547 -23.67 -19.47 -31.94
N ARG A 548 -23.96 -18.38 -32.66
CA ARG A 548 -25.29 -17.74 -32.63
C ARG A 548 -26.34 -18.53 -33.41
N SER A 549 -25.87 -19.25 -34.42
CA SER A 549 -26.63 -20.20 -35.24
C SER A 549 -25.84 -21.49 -35.40
N GLU A 550 -26.55 -22.56 -35.74
CA GLU A 550 -25.97 -23.86 -36.10
C GLU A 550 -24.90 -23.72 -37.20
N THR A 551 -25.17 -22.95 -38.25
CA THR A 551 -24.20 -22.71 -39.34
C THR A 551 -22.91 -22.02 -38.87
N GLU A 552 -23.01 -21.10 -37.91
CA GLU A 552 -21.84 -20.40 -37.37
C GLU A 552 -21.05 -21.31 -36.41
N ALA A 553 -21.75 -22.12 -35.62
CA ALA A 553 -21.15 -23.13 -34.75
C ALA A 553 -20.39 -24.17 -35.57
N LEU A 554 -21.02 -24.75 -36.60
CA LEU A 554 -20.40 -25.67 -37.54
C LEU A 554 -19.21 -25.04 -38.27
N GLY A 555 -19.38 -23.82 -38.81
CA GLY A 555 -18.29 -23.12 -39.50
C GLY A 555 -17.08 -22.81 -38.62
N ARG A 556 -17.26 -22.62 -37.30
CA ARG A 556 -16.14 -22.53 -36.34
C ARG A 556 -15.53 -23.90 -36.05
N ALA A 557 -16.34 -24.93 -35.86
CA ALA A 557 -15.90 -26.30 -35.61
C ALA A 557 -15.07 -26.86 -36.77
N GLU A 558 -15.45 -26.57 -38.02
CA GLU A 558 -14.73 -27.00 -39.22
C GLU A 558 -13.31 -26.42 -39.27
N LYS A 559 -13.13 -25.18 -38.83
CA LYS A 559 -11.83 -24.48 -38.81
C LYS A 559 -10.86 -24.99 -37.76
N ILE A 560 -11.33 -25.78 -36.79
CA ILE A 560 -10.44 -26.43 -35.82
C ILE A 560 -9.54 -27.41 -36.57
N TYR A 561 -8.24 -27.16 -36.52
CA TYR A 561 -7.22 -28.04 -37.08
C TYR A 561 -6.58 -28.85 -35.96
N TYR A 562 -6.76 -30.17 -36.02
CA TYR A 562 -6.15 -31.14 -35.12
C TYR A 562 -5.66 -32.33 -35.94
N THR A 563 -4.45 -32.81 -35.62
CA THR A 563 -3.80 -33.88 -36.39
C THR A 563 -3.96 -35.21 -35.68
N VAL A 564 -4.47 -36.20 -36.41
CA VAL A 564 -4.58 -37.59 -35.98
C VAL A 564 -3.99 -38.46 -37.08
N THR A 565 -3.02 -39.30 -36.74
CA THR A 565 -2.40 -40.23 -37.68
C THR A 565 -2.42 -41.64 -37.12
N SER A 566 -2.46 -42.64 -38.00
CA SER A 566 -2.45 -44.04 -37.61
C SER A 566 -1.28 -44.75 -38.28
N ARG A 567 -0.49 -45.49 -37.50
CA ARG A 567 0.61 -46.32 -37.97
C ARG A 567 0.55 -47.66 -37.26
N ASP A 568 0.30 -48.72 -38.02
CA ASP A 568 0.17 -50.10 -37.52
C ASP A 568 -0.86 -50.24 -36.40
N SER A 569 -0.40 -50.34 -35.15
CA SER A 569 -1.23 -50.47 -33.95
C SER A 569 -1.31 -49.17 -33.14
N VAL A 570 -0.62 -48.11 -33.55
CA VAL A 570 -0.54 -46.83 -32.84
C VAL A 570 -1.43 -45.79 -33.50
N LEU A 571 -2.32 -45.18 -32.72
CA LEU A 571 -3.05 -43.97 -33.04
C LEU A 571 -2.28 -42.80 -32.42
N ASP A 572 -1.57 -42.05 -33.27
CA ASP A 572 -0.71 -40.94 -32.87
C ASP A 572 -1.46 -39.62 -33.02
N LEU A 573 -1.55 -38.89 -31.91
CA LEU A 573 -2.32 -37.67 -31.74
C LEU A 573 -1.41 -36.44 -31.67
N GLY A 574 -1.90 -35.31 -32.17
CA GLY A 574 -1.24 -34.01 -31.95
C GLY A 574 -1.32 -33.58 -30.48
N ASN A 575 -0.41 -32.70 -30.06
CA ASN A 575 -0.35 -32.13 -28.69
C ASN A 575 -1.41 -31.02 -28.42
N GLY A 576 -2.26 -30.72 -29.40
CA GLY A 576 -3.30 -29.69 -29.27
C GLY A 576 -3.80 -29.19 -30.61
N TYR A 577 -4.73 -28.25 -30.56
CA TYR A 577 -5.33 -27.56 -31.70
C TYR A 577 -5.19 -26.05 -31.55
N ILE A 578 -5.36 -25.35 -32.67
CA ILE A 578 -5.25 -23.89 -32.75
C ILE A 578 -6.63 -23.28 -32.97
N VAL A 579 -6.91 -22.23 -32.21
CA VAL A 579 -8.00 -21.28 -32.46
C VAL A 579 -7.38 -20.00 -33.01
N ASP A 580 -7.81 -19.60 -34.21
CA ASP A 580 -7.36 -18.37 -34.85
C ASP A 580 -8.16 -17.15 -34.35
N LYS A 581 -7.56 -15.96 -34.49
CA LYS A 581 -8.19 -14.69 -34.10
C LYS A 581 -9.46 -14.34 -34.88
N GLU A 582 -9.74 -14.93 -36.04
CA GLU A 582 -10.97 -14.64 -36.80
C GLU A 582 -12.15 -15.47 -36.27
N SER A 583 -11.90 -16.74 -35.96
CA SER A 583 -12.91 -17.66 -35.40
C SER A 583 -13.36 -17.25 -34.01
N LYS A 584 -12.47 -16.59 -33.23
CA LYS A 584 -12.67 -16.21 -31.81
C LYS A 584 -12.87 -17.41 -30.90
N PHE A 585 -12.50 -17.31 -29.63
CA PHE A 585 -12.70 -18.42 -28.70
C PHE A 585 -14.17 -18.52 -28.29
N ARG A 586 -14.82 -19.64 -28.60
CA ARG A 586 -16.22 -19.97 -28.31
C ARG A 586 -16.34 -21.43 -27.89
N GLY A 587 -15.54 -21.83 -26.90
CA GLY A 587 -15.57 -23.17 -26.32
C GLY A 587 -15.16 -24.28 -27.28
N GLN A 588 -14.29 -23.96 -28.25
CA GLN A 588 -13.78 -24.95 -29.19
C GLN A 588 -13.01 -26.04 -28.47
N HIS A 589 -13.31 -27.30 -28.78
CA HIS A 589 -12.52 -28.45 -28.36
C HIS A 589 -12.69 -29.63 -29.32
N VAL A 590 -11.85 -30.64 -29.12
CA VAL A 590 -11.80 -31.85 -29.93
C VAL A 590 -12.13 -33.04 -29.05
N GLU A 591 -13.02 -33.90 -29.52
CA GLU A 591 -13.29 -35.22 -28.95
C GLU A 591 -12.84 -36.28 -29.95
N ILE A 592 -12.07 -37.25 -29.48
CA ILE A 592 -11.68 -38.42 -30.25
C ILE A 592 -12.56 -39.59 -29.81
N GLU A 593 -13.50 -39.95 -30.67
CA GLU A 593 -14.35 -41.12 -30.48
C GLU A 593 -13.63 -42.35 -31.02
N ILE A 594 -13.37 -43.34 -30.16
CA ILE A 594 -12.71 -44.60 -30.50
C ILE A 594 -13.69 -45.75 -30.27
N GLN A 595 -14.06 -46.41 -31.35
CA GLN A 595 -14.93 -47.57 -31.34
C GLN A 595 -14.08 -48.84 -31.36
N ILE A 596 -14.18 -49.66 -30.31
CA ILE A 596 -13.38 -50.87 -30.12
C ILE A 596 -14.27 -52.09 -30.31
N PRO A 597 -13.91 -53.03 -31.19
CA PRO A 597 -14.68 -54.26 -31.35
C PRO A 597 -14.54 -55.16 -30.12
N ILE A 598 -15.60 -55.91 -29.81
CA ILE A 598 -15.67 -56.79 -28.64
C ILE A 598 -14.49 -57.77 -28.61
N GLY A 599 -13.87 -57.93 -27.45
CA GLY A 599 -12.73 -58.80 -27.20
C GLY A 599 -11.37 -58.22 -27.58
N LYS A 600 -11.31 -57.08 -28.27
CA LYS A 600 -10.05 -56.40 -28.61
C LYS A 600 -9.64 -55.38 -27.54
N LYS A 601 -8.37 -54.96 -27.58
CA LYS A 601 -7.74 -54.15 -26.54
C LYS A 601 -7.45 -52.71 -26.96
N ILE A 602 -7.35 -51.80 -26.00
CA ILE A 602 -6.80 -50.45 -26.14
C ILE A 602 -5.86 -50.14 -24.98
N ARG A 603 -4.80 -49.36 -25.22
CA ARG A 603 -3.92 -48.79 -24.20
C ARG A 603 -3.72 -47.31 -24.46
N PHE A 604 -3.85 -46.48 -23.43
CA PHE A 604 -3.42 -45.09 -23.46
C PHE A 604 -1.97 -45.01 -22.98
N ASP A 605 -1.10 -44.42 -23.77
CA ASP A 605 0.29 -44.18 -23.39
C ASP A 605 0.38 -43.09 -22.29
N GLU A 606 1.53 -43.02 -21.60
CA GLU A 606 1.79 -41.96 -20.59
C GLU A 606 1.73 -40.57 -21.22
N SER A 607 2.22 -40.45 -22.46
CA SER A 607 2.19 -39.20 -23.23
C SER A 607 0.79 -38.59 -23.42
N VAL A 608 -0.29 -39.37 -23.33
CA VAL A 608 -1.66 -38.84 -23.41
C VAL A 608 -2.00 -38.01 -22.18
N ASN A 609 -1.67 -38.48 -20.98
CA ASN A 609 -1.95 -37.76 -19.74
C ASN A 609 -0.94 -36.64 -19.48
N ASP A 610 0.30 -36.79 -19.94
CA ASP A 610 1.33 -35.76 -19.76
C ASP A 610 1.11 -34.56 -20.70
N LYS A 611 0.64 -34.80 -21.94
CA LYS A 611 0.68 -33.77 -23.00
C LYS A 611 -0.68 -33.24 -23.44
N LEU A 612 -1.78 -33.90 -23.03
CA LEU A 612 -3.14 -33.47 -23.34
C LEU A 612 -3.93 -33.26 -22.05
N ASN A 613 -4.87 -32.33 -22.09
CA ASN A 613 -5.71 -32.01 -20.95
C ASN A 613 -7.16 -32.38 -21.24
N PRO A 614 -7.84 -33.14 -20.36
CA PRO A 614 -9.26 -33.41 -20.55
C PRO A 614 -10.08 -32.15 -20.30
N VAL A 615 -11.15 -31.97 -21.07
CA VAL A 615 -12.25 -31.07 -20.74
C VAL A 615 -13.54 -31.83 -20.93
N ASN A 616 -14.51 -31.62 -20.05
CA ASN A 616 -15.86 -32.10 -20.26
C ASN A 616 -16.78 -30.89 -20.38
N VAL A 617 -17.42 -30.75 -21.54
CA VAL A 617 -18.40 -29.69 -21.78
C VAL A 617 -19.80 -30.29 -21.76
N ARG A 618 -20.52 -30.09 -20.65
CA ARG A 618 -21.90 -30.52 -20.51
C ARG A 618 -22.82 -29.40 -20.93
N VAL A 619 -23.66 -29.66 -21.94
CA VAL A 619 -24.61 -28.67 -22.46
C VAL A 619 -26.03 -29.06 -22.12
N GLU A 620 -26.74 -28.17 -21.42
CA GLU A 620 -28.16 -28.32 -21.13
C GLU A 620 -28.99 -27.68 -22.22
N ARG A 621 -29.88 -28.47 -22.84
CA ARG A 621 -30.79 -27.99 -23.90
C ARG A 621 -32.24 -27.93 -23.43
N SER A 622 -32.94 -26.89 -23.87
CA SER A 622 -34.38 -26.76 -23.64
C SER A 622 -35.16 -27.80 -24.45
N ARG A 623 -35.92 -28.66 -23.76
CA ARG A 623 -36.80 -29.66 -24.39
C ARG A 623 -37.79 -29.09 -25.42
N ARG A 624 -38.19 -27.81 -25.30
CA ARG A 624 -39.18 -27.18 -26.19
C ARG A 624 -38.60 -26.52 -27.43
N ARG A 625 -37.33 -26.11 -27.42
CA ARG A 625 -36.73 -25.30 -28.50
C ARG A 625 -35.39 -25.82 -29.02
N ASN A 626 -34.87 -26.91 -28.44
CA ASN A 626 -33.55 -27.49 -28.70
C ASN A 626 -32.36 -26.50 -28.59
N ARG A 627 -32.55 -25.38 -27.88
CA ARG A 627 -31.51 -24.36 -27.66
C ARG A 627 -30.75 -24.62 -26.38
N VAL A 628 -29.48 -24.23 -26.35
CA VAL A 628 -28.68 -24.22 -25.13
C VAL A 628 -29.29 -23.25 -24.12
N VAL A 629 -29.51 -23.72 -22.90
CA VAL A 629 -30.02 -22.94 -21.75
C VAL A 629 -29.00 -22.82 -20.63
N GLY A 630 -28.03 -23.73 -20.59
CA GLY A 630 -26.91 -23.73 -19.67
C GLY A 630 -25.79 -24.59 -20.24
N PHE A 631 -24.57 -24.30 -19.83
CA PHE A 631 -23.44 -25.19 -20.06
C PHE A 631 -22.57 -25.18 -18.81
N ASP A 632 -21.94 -26.32 -18.55
CA ASP A 632 -21.00 -26.53 -17.47
C ASP A 632 -19.70 -27.05 -18.08
N ILE A 633 -18.57 -26.52 -17.61
CA ILE A 633 -17.25 -26.94 -18.07
C ILE A 633 -16.53 -27.48 -16.84
N ASP A 634 -16.36 -28.79 -16.82
CA ASP A 634 -15.61 -29.47 -15.77
C ASP A 634 -14.18 -29.70 -16.26
N SER A 635 -13.23 -29.10 -15.56
CA SER A 635 -11.79 -29.20 -15.79
C SER A 635 -11.05 -29.73 -14.57
N ASP A 636 -11.74 -30.26 -13.56
CA ASP A 636 -11.12 -30.71 -12.30
C ASP A 636 -10.31 -32.01 -12.43
N TYR A 637 -10.32 -32.63 -13.61
CA TYR A 637 -9.57 -33.85 -13.88
C TYR A 637 -8.12 -33.53 -14.29
N ARG A 638 -7.18 -33.75 -13.36
CA ARG A 638 -5.73 -33.77 -13.67
C ARG A 638 -5.31 -34.92 -14.61
N SER A 639 -6.23 -35.82 -14.98
CA SER A 639 -5.94 -36.97 -15.83
C SER A 639 -7.21 -37.42 -16.56
N HIS A 640 -7.07 -37.97 -17.76
CA HIS A 640 -8.20 -38.54 -18.49
C HIS A 640 -8.89 -39.66 -17.69
N ARG A 641 -10.14 -39.97 -18.06
CA ARG A 641 -10.91 -41.08 -17.46
C ARG A 641 -10.22 -42.45 -17.56
N TYR A 642 -9.20 -42.56 -18.42
CA TYR A 642 -8.43 -43.78 -18.68
C TYR A 642 -7.03 -43.67 -18.08
N ARG A 643 -6.59 -44.70 -17.34
CA ARG A 643 -5.24 -44.76 -16.76
C ARG A 643 -4.23 -45.09 -17.86
N SER A 644 -3.12 -44.34 -17.88
CA SER A 644 -2.01 -44.62 -18.79
C SER A 644 -1.32 -45.95 -18.45
N GLY A 645 -0.77 -46.61 -19.47
CA GLY A 645 -0.02 -47.86 -19.34
C GLY A 645 -0.87 -49.12 -19.11
N VAL A 646 -2.18 -48.99 -18.91
CA VAL A 646 -3.10 -50.11 -18.66
C VAL A 646 -3.72 -50.62 -19.97
N ASP A 647 -3.76 -51.94 -20.14
CA ASP A 647 -4.55 -52.56 -21.21
C ASP A 647 -6.00 -52.68 -20.79
N TYR A 648 -6.87 -52.11 -21.61
CA TYR A 648 -8.31 -52.23 -21.47
C TYR A 648 -8.85 -53.16 -22.55
N ILE A 649 -9.83 -53.99 -22.20
CA ILE A 649 -10.50 -54.93 -23.10
C ILE A 649 -11.97 -54.52 -23.22
N MET A 650 -12.49 -54.49 -24.44
CA MET A 650 -13.92 -54.28 -24.68
C MET A 650 -14.68 -55.58 -24.38
N ASP A 651 -15.55 -55.56 -23.39
CA ASP A 651 -16.32 -56.75 -23.02
C ASP A 651 -17.56 -56.97 -23.92
N ILE A 652 -18.21 -58.12 -23.76
CA ILE A 652 -19.42 -58.49 -24.53
C ILE A 652 -20.63 -57.58 -24.28
N ASN A 653 -20.64 -56.83 -23.18
CA ASN A 653 -21.69 -55.88 -22.83
C ASN A 653 -21.36 -54.46 -23.33
N GLY A 654 -20.29 -54.30 -24.09
CA GLY A 654 -19.81 -53.01 -24.59
C GLY A 654 -19.19 -52.12 -23.53
N ARG A 655 -18.70 -52.69 -22.43
CA ARG A 655 -18.04 -51.98 -21.33
C ARG A 655 -16.55 -52.19 -21.39
N LEU A 656 -15.81 -51.11 -21.12
CA LEU A 656 -14.36 -51.14 -21.09
C LEU A 656 -13.87 -51.60 -19.71
N LYS A 657 -13.07 -52.67 -19.66
CA LYS A 657 -12.52 -53.26 -18.42
C LYS A 657 -11.01 -53.33 -18.45
N ASP A 658 -10.36 -53.08 -17.31
CA ASP A 658 -8.93 -53.33 -17.16
C ASP A 658 -8.60 -54.83 -17.06
N GLU A 659 -7.32 -55.18 -17.04
CA GLU A 659 -6.85 -56.58 -16.89
C GLU A 659 -7.35 -57.27 -15.61
N ASN A 660 -7.72 -56.48 -14.58
CA ASN A 660 -8.27 -56.99 -13.32
C ASN A 660 -9.80 -57.15 -13.36
N GLY A 661 -10.45 -56.83 -14.49
CA GLY A 661 -11.90 -56.91 -14.68
C GLY A 661 -12.67 -55.72 -14.11
N THR A 662 -11.98 -54.67 -13.64
CA THR A 662 -12.58 -53.43 -13.13
C THR A 662 -13.14 -52.63 -14.29
N GLU A 663 -14.42 -52.30 -14.22
CA GLU A 663 -15.07 -51.45 -15.21
C GLU A 663 -14.62 -49.99 -15.07
N VAL A 664 -14.35 -49.31 -16.18
CA VAL A 664 -14.10 -47.87 -16.21
C VAL A 664 -15.42 -47.14 -15.98
N LYS A 665 -15.90 -47.12 -14.73
CA LYS A 665 -17.17 -46.46 -14.37
C LYS A 665 -17.00 -45.09 -13.77
N ASP A 666 -15.94 -44.88 -13.01
CA ASP A 666 -15.45 -43.61 -12.51
C ASP A 666 -14.04 -43.90 -12.04
N ALA A 667 -13.02 -43.53 -12.81
CA ALA A 667 -11.65 -43.61 -12.32
C ALA A 667 -11.46 -42.50 -11.28
N VAL A 668 -11.99 -42.71 -10.07
CA VAL A 668 -11.46 -42.06 -8.88
C VAL A 668 -10.02 -42.53 -8.79
N VAL A 669 -9.11 -41.65 -9.21
CA VAL A 669 -7.69 -41.80 -8.91
C VAL A 669 -7.59 -41.94 -7.40
N PRO A 670 -6.90 -42.96 -6.85
CA PRO A 670 -6.58 -42.94 -5.43
C PRO A 670 -5.77 -41.67 -5.21
N ASP A 671 -6.34 -40.74 -4.44
CA ASP A 671 -5.74 -39.47 -4.04
C ASP A 671 -4.24 -39.67 -3.77
N SER A 672 -3.42 -39.33 -4.77
CA SER A 672 -1.99 -39.17 -4.54
C SER A 672 -1.89 -37.88 -3.74
N ASN A 673 -2.04 -38.04 -2.43
CA ASN A 673 -1.76 -37.06 -1.40
C ASN A 673 -0.27 -36.68 -1.43
N TYR A 674 0.19 -36.08 -2.53
CA TYR A 674 1.25 -35.09 -2.52
C TYR A 674 0.59 -33.72 -2.39
N ARG A 675 -0.06 -33.55 -1.24
CA ARG A 675 -0.41 -32.26 -0.68
C ARG A 675 0.92 -31.65 -0.23
N TYR A 676 1.41 -30.63 -0.93
CA TYR A 676 2.21 -29.63 -0.22
C TYR A 676 1.35 -29.18 0.96
N PRO A 677 1.80 -29.33 2.22
CA PRO A 677 1.05 -28.79 3.34
C PRO A 677 1.10 -27.27 3.25
N GLY A 678 0.13 -26.70 2.52
CA GLY A 678 -0.26 -25.31 2.59
C GLY A 678 -0.70 -25.04 4.01
N ASN A 679 0.19 -24.39 4.74
CA ASN A 679 0.09 -24.08 6.15
C ASN A 679 -0.95 -22.97 6.36
N ASN A 680 -2.25 -23.31 6.37
CA ASN A 680 -3.31 -22.42 6.84
C ASN A 680 -3.76 -22.80 8.25
N THR A 681 -2.80 -22.82 9.17
CA THR A 681 -2.98 -22.31 10.52
C THR A 681 -1.69 -21.56 10.83
N ALA A 682 -1.78 -20.25 11.04
CA ALA A 682 -0.63 -19.45 11.42
C ALA A 682 0.01 -20.07 12.68
N PRO A 683 1.24 -20.60 12.62
CA PRO A 683 1.91 -21.04 13.82
C PRO A 683 2.37 -19.79 14.56
N SER A 684 2.02 -19.72 15.84
CA SER A 684 2.75 -18.88 16.79
C SER A 684 4.26 -19.15 16.58
N ASN A 685 5.00 -18.08 16.34
CA ASN A 685 6.45 -18.10 16.22
C ASN A 685 7.05 -18.64 17.52
N ASN A 686 7.35 -19.94 17.58
CA ASN A 686 8.22 -20.47 18.62
C ASN A 686 9.17 -21.53 18.02
N PRO A 687 10.43 -21.16 17.71
CA PRO A 687 11.37 -21.99 16.94
C PRO A 687 11.84 -23.29 17.63
N GLU A 688 11.60 -23.47 18.93
CA GLU A 688 12.03 -24.68 19.66
C GLU A 688 11.20 -25.94 19.33
N ASN A 689 9.90 -25.79 19.04
CA ASN A 689 9.03 -26.95 18.76
C ASN A 689 9.29 -27.58 17.38
N ASP A 690 9.81 -26.81 16.44
CA ASP A 690 10.07 -27.26 15.07
C ASP A 690 11.36 -28.09 14.99
N ILE A 691 12.34 -27.77 15.85
CA ILE A 691 13.58 -28.53 16.01
C ILE A 691 13.28 -29.90 16.64
N GLN A 692 12.43 -29.93 17.67
CA GLN A 692 12.07 -31.19 18.33
C GLN A 692 11.33 -32.16 17.39
N LYS A 693 10.43 -31.65 16.55
CA LYS A 693 9.75 -32.45 15.53
C LYS A 693 10.71 -33.02 14.48
N ARG A 694 11.73 -32.26 14.08
CA ARG A 694 12.76 -32.74 13.12
C ARG A 694 13.60 -33.86 13.72
N ILE A 695 13.99 -33.72 14.99
CA ILE A 695 14.72 -34.76 15.74
C ILE A 695 13.89 -36.05 15.84
N ASP A 696 12.58 -35.95 16.11
CA ASP A 696 11.71 -37.12 16.25
C ASP A 696 11.43 -37.82 14.90
N ILE A 697 11.46 -37.08 13.79
CA ILE A 697 11.36 -37.64 12.44
C ILE A 697 12.67 -38.36 12.07
N GLU A 698 13.83 -37.78 12.37
CA GLU A 698 15.12 -38.44 12.13
C GLU A 698 15.30 -39.71 12.97
N LYS A 699 14.87 -39.70 14.24
CA LYS A 699 14.87 -40.90 15.09
C LYS A 699 14.04 -42.03 14.47
N ARG A 700 12.83 -41.73 13.97
CA ARG A 700 11.97 -42.73 13.32
C ARG A 700 12.58 -43.30 12.03
N LYS A 701 13.17 -42.44 11.18
CA LYS A 701 13.89 -42.91 9.99
C LYS A 701 15.08 -43.80 10.34
N LYS A 702 15.79 -43.48 11.43
CA LYS A 702 16.90 -44.29 11.92
C LYS A 702 16.42 -45.65 12.43
N GLU A 703 15.35 -45.69 13.22
CA GLU A 703 14.75 -46.95 13.70
C GLU A 703 14.25 -47.85 12.57
N GLU A 704 13.62 -47.29 11.54
CA GLU A 704 13.22 -48.04 10.34
C GLU A 704 14.43 -48.60 9.59
N SER A 705 15.49 -47.81 9.41
CA SER A 705 16.72 -48.26 8.76
C SER A 705 17.41 -49.39 9.53
N GLU A 706 17.45 -49.32 10.87
CA GLU A 706 18.01 -50.37 11.73
C GLU A 706 17.16 -51.65 11.73
N LYS A 707 15.85 -51.53 11.50
CA LYS A 707 14.96 -52.68 11.34
C LYS A 707 15.22 -53.39 10.01
N ILE A 708 15.35 -52.64 8.92
CA ILE A 708 15.69 -53.19 7.60
C ILE A 708 17.06 -53.89 7.64
N ILE A 709 18.06 -53.31 8.31
CA ILE A 709 19.38 -53.94 8.45
C ILE A 709 19.29 -55.26 9.23
N ARG A 710 18.52 -55.31 10.32
CA ARG A 710 18.29 -56.55 11.10
C ARG A 710 17.62 -57.64 10.27
N ASP A 711 16.60 -57.29 9.48
CA ASP A 711 15.89 -58.23 8.63
C ASP A 711 16.82 -58.81 7.54
N LEU A 712 17.70 -57.97 6.96
CA LEU A 712 18.71 -58.40 6.00
C LEU A 712 19.78 -59.32 6.62
N GLU A 713 20.24 -59.04 7.85
CA GLU A 713 21.17 -59.92 8.57
C GLU A 713 20.54 -61.27 8.91
N GLU A 714 19.26 -61.29 9.30
CA GLU A 714 18.55 -62.53 9.59
C GLU A 714 18.35 -63.37 8.32
N ALA A 715 18.01 -62.73 7.20
CA ALA A 715 17.93 -63.38 5.89
C ALA A 715 19.28 -63.97 5.46
N LYS A 716 20.39 -63.24 5.68
CA LYS A 716 21.75 -63.71 5.41
C LYS A 716 22.11 -64.92 6.28
N LYS A 717 21.75 -64.91 7.55
CA LYS A 717 22.00 -66.03 8.50
C LYS A 717 21.20 -67.28 8.12
N LYS A 718 19.94 -67.12 7.71
CA LYS A 718 19.11 -68.22 7.18
C LYS A 718 19.74 -68.81 5.92
N SER A 719 20.17 -67.98 4.98
CA SER A 719 20.85 -68.41 3.75
C SER A 719 22.14 -69.20 4.06
N GLN A 720 23.01 -68.70 4.94
CA GLN A 720 24.23 -69.41 5.35
C GLN A 720 23.96 -70.75 6.04
N THR A 721 22.89 -70.83 6.83
CA THR A 721 22.48 -72.07 7.51
C THR A 721 21.98 -73.11 6.50
N SER A 722 21.21 -72.68 5.51
CA SER A 722 20.77 -73.53 4.39
C SER A 722 21.97 -74.05 3.59
N ILE A 723 22.93 -73.19 3.27
CA ILE A 723 24.16 -73.59 2.56
C ILE A 723 24.96 -74.63 3.37
N LYS A 724 25.14 -74.44 4.69
CA LYS A 724 25.81 -75.43 5.54
C LYS A 724 25.08 -76.77 5.60
N LYS A 725 23.73 -76.77 5.61
CA LYS A 725 22.94 -78.02 5.54
C LYS A 725 23.16 -78.74 4.20
N THR A 726 23.17 -78.00 3.10
CA THR A 726 23.42 -78.57 1.76
C THR A 726 24.81 -79.18 1.68
N ILE A 727 25.85 -78.47 2.14
CA ILE A 727 27.23 -78.98 2.16
C ILE A 727 27.34 -80.26 3.02
N LYS A 728 26.69 -80.29 4.19
CA LYS A 728 26.70 -81.48 5.06
C LYS A 728 26.01 -82.68 4.38
N LYS A 729 24.94 -82.44 3.62
CA LYS A 729 24.23 -83.48 2.87
C LYS A 729 25.10 -84.05 1.75
N VAL A 730 25.76 -83.19 0.97
CA VAL A 730 26.71 -83.59 -0.08
C VAL A 730 27.86 -84.43 0.48
N ASN A 731 28.48 -84.00 1.59
CA ASN A 731 29.57 -84.77 2.22
C ASN A 731 29.10 -86.12 2.81
N THR A 732 27.80 -86.28 3.10
CA THR A 732 27.24 -87.54 3.59
C THR A 732 26.94 -88.49 2.43
N GLU A 733 26.48 -87.97 1.30
CA GLU A 733 26.28 -88.72 0.05
C GLU A 733 27.62 -89.16 -0.56
N GLU A 734 28.65 -88.32 -0.49
CA GLU A 734 30.00 -88.64 -0.97
C GLU A 734 30.68 -89.75 -0.12
N LYS A 735 30.44 -89.76 1.20
CA LYS A 735 30.87 -90.87 2.08
C LYS A 735 30.09 -92.17 1.85
N ALA A 736 28.84 -92.10 1.40
CA ALA A 736 28.06 -93.28 1.01
C ALA A 736 28.51 -93.84 -0.36
N PHE A 737 29.04 -92.99 -1.24
CA PHE A 737 29.59 -93.39 -2.53
C PHE A 737 30.98 -94.06 -2.42
N ALA A 738 31.75 -93.72 -1.38
CA ALA A 738 33.08 -94.28 -1.12
C ALA A 738 33.09 -95.70 -0.49
N SER A 739 31.93 -96.29 -0.20
CA SER A 739 31.81 -97.62 0.44
C SER A 739 30.98 -98.64 -0.34
N GLY A 740 30.78 -98.44 -1.65
CA GLY A 740 30.17 -99.42 -2.55
C GLY A 740 31.23 -100.18 -3.37
N PRO A 741 31.10 -101.51 -3.58
CA PRO A 741 32.13 -102.28 -4.27
C PRO A 741 32.22 -101.89 -5.76
N LEU A 742 33.44 -101.70 -6.24
CA LEU A 742 33.76 -101.49 -7.65
C LEU A 742 33.33 -102.73 -8.46
N PRO A 743 32.46 -102.61 -9.49
CA PRO A 743 32.29 -103.67 -10.45
C PRO A 743 33.38 -103.58 -11.52
N ALA A 744 34.15 -104.65 -11.58
CA ALA A 744 35.07 -104.93 -12.66
C ALA A 744 34.33 -105.14 -14.00
N SER A 745 35.03 -104.79 -15.08
CA SER A 745 34.98 -105.44 -16.41
C SER A 745 33.63 -105.64 -17.11
N SER A 746 33.49 -104.96 -18.26
CA SER A 746 33.14 -105.52 -19.60
C SER A 746 32.41 -104.42 -20.39
N LEU A 747 33.00 -103.86 -21.44
CA LEU A 747 32.98 -104.36 -22.82
C LEU A 747 31.56 -104.70 -23.32
N VAL A 748 31.21 -104.03 -24.43
CA VAL A 748 30.27 -104.42 -25.49
C VAL A 748 28.95 -103.61 -25.60
N GLN A 749 28.79 -103.08 -26.82
CA GLN A 749 27.57 -102.71 -27.55
C GLN A 749 26.89 -101.35 -27.32
N TRP A 750 27.06 -100.53 -28.36
CA TRP A 750 26.00 -99.70 -28.96
C TRP A 750 24.64 -100.41 -28.96
N PHE A 751 23.63 -99.76 -28.39
CA PHE A 751 22.32 -99.49 -28.99
C PHE A 751 21.73 -98.23 -28.38
#